data_AF-A0A9D9SDW9-F1
#
_entry.id   AF-A0A9D9SDW9-F1
#
_cell.length_a   1.000
_cell.length_b   1.000
_cell.length_c   1.000
_cell.angle_alpha   90.00
_cell.angle_beta   90.00
_cell.angle_gamma   90.00
#
_symmetry.space_group_name_H-M   'P 1'
#
loop_
_entity.id
_entity.type
_entity.pdbx_description
1 polymer ?
#
loop_
_entity_poly.entity_id
_entity_poly.type
_entity_poly.pdbx_seq_one_letter_code
_entity_poly.pdbx_strand_id
1 'polypeptide(L)'
;MKQKYLYFQRMVASLMMAALVLPVMAAAKPMASGAKSLTEEQKILHVLNRLGYGARPGDVERVKAMGLQKYIDQQLDPASINDSALEAKVRDLEVFDMSTSELFAKYPNPASLLRMLEGPQPAAAANAEEPTEKQRQERQQKLRELYVKYDLKPANQILPQIVSNRVLRAVYSERQLQETMVDFWQNHFNVFAGKAAVRWYIPSYERDVLRKNALGNFKDLVVGTAQHPAMLFYLDNFESVSPNAQQQGNGQNAQRLQQMMRNGGDLPPQARERLKRQLNLSDAQLDQRIREMRDNPQPAPQQQRQRRGINENYARELMELHTLGVDGGYSQKDIVEVAKCFTGWTIADPRGYRRAAAGEINGTEDRRLQRLQRQAGVPDDIDSGEFYFNDRWHEKGSKTVLGQTVSEGGMKDGLKVIDMLVKQPATARFIARKLAVKFVSDKPSEALVGRIAAAFSKSDGDIKMTLKAIFTDKEFFSTDNYRAKIKSPFELAVSSVRALGAQTNSGPQFLAMLNKLGEVPYGYQAPTGYPDTAEDWVNTGALLERLNFAVAFASNRIPGTRVDLKAYDQTDKAKILDRAIEQILDGEISSGTRNTLVKQIEQPLPEVKAGKDLDIDAGEVPNMRQTGQQGGQNRQARLLNPSGNPEVFKIVSLVLGTPEFQRQ
;
A
#
# COMPACT_ATOMS: atom_id res chain seq x y z
N MET A 1 -31.53 -12.24 -37.09
CA MET A 1 -30.63 -11.35 -37.87
C MET A 1 -30.41 -9.97 -37.23
N LYS A 2 -31.45 -9.22 -36.81
CA LYS A 2 -31.30 -7.90 -36.15
C LYS A 2 -30.39 -7.87 -34.90
N GLN A 3 -30.38 -8.93 -34.09
CA GLN A 3 -29.56 -9.03 -32.88
C GLN A 3 -28.07 -9.28 -33.15
N LYS A 4 -27.74 -10.00 -34.24
CA LYS A 4 -26.35 -10.17 -34.72
C LYS A 4 -25.83 -8.89 -35.38
N TYR A 5 -26.70 -8.11 -36.03
CA TYR A 5 -26.36 -6.82 -36.62
C TYR A 5 -26.06 -5.74 -35.57
N LEU A 6 -26.81 -5.71 -34.46
CA LEU A 6 -26.51 -4.86 -33.30
C LEU A 6 -25.22 -5.26 -32.57
N TYR A 7 -24.93 -6.56 -32.46
CA TYR A 7 -23.66 -7.04 -31.90
C TYR A 7 -22.47 -6.67 -32.79
N PHE A 8 -22.63 -6.77 -34.11
CA PHE A 8 -21.61 -6.39 -35.08
C PHE A 8 -21.36 -4.87 -35.08
N GLN A 9 -22.39 -4.03 -35.02
CA GLN A 9 -22.22 -2.57 -34.88
C GLN A 9 -21.58 -2.16 -33.54
N ARG A 10 -21.91 -2.87 -32.43
CA ARG A 10 -21.28 -2.64 -31.11
C ARG A 10 -19.81 -3.04 -31.07
N MET A 11 -19.45 -4.12 -31.74
CA MET A 11 -18.07 -4.58 -31.86
C MET A 11 -17.27 -3.64 -32.77
N VAL A 12 -17.86 -3.19 -33.89
CA VAL A 12 -17.22 -2.27 -34.85
C VAL A 12 -17.05 -0.85 -34.28
N ALA A 13 -17.98 -0.33 -33.48
CA ALA A 13 -17.83 0.98 -32.81
C ALA A 13 -16.77 0.96 -31.68
N SER A 14 -16.71 -0.14 -30.92
CA SER A 14 -15.70 -0.33 -29.86
C SER A 14 -14.31 -0.62 -30.45
N LEU A 15 -14.23 -1.35 -31.57
CA LEU A 15 -13.00 -1.58 -32.33
C LEU A 15 -12.54 -0.33 -33.08
N MET A 16 -13.42 0.53 -33.61
CA MET A 16 -13.01 1.76 -34.28
C MET A 16 -12.45 2.82 -33.32
N MET A 17 -12.92 2.90 -32.07
CA MET A 17 -12.30 3.79 -31.06
C MET A 17 -11.00 3.22 -30.49
N ALA A 18 -10.94 1.92 -30.17
CA ALA A 18 -9.69 1.28 -29.74
C ALA A 18 -8.63 1.31 -30.86
N ALA A 19 -9.02 1.11 -32.13
CA ALA A 19 -8.12 1.11 -33.28
C ALA A 19 -7.55 2.51 -33.65
N LEU A 20 -8.08 3.61 -33.09
CA LEU A 20 -7.57 4.96 -33.34
C LEU A 20 -6.74 5.51 -32.17
N VAL A 21 -6.87 4.97 -30.95
CA VAL A 21 -5.99 5.30 -29.81
C VAL A 21 -4.68 4.51 -29.87
N LEU A 22 -4.70 3.29 -30.42
CA LEU A 22 -3.54 2.38 -30.48
C LEU A 22 -2.33 2.90 -31.29
N PRO A 23 -2.47 3.56 -32.46
CA PRO A 23 -1.31 4.03 -33.22
C PRO A 23 -0.70 5.33 -32.64
N VAL A 24 -1.47 6.12 -31.89
CA VAL A 24 -1.00 7.42 -31.36
C VAL A 24 -0.24 7.24 -30.04
N MET A 25 -0.61 6.26 -29.23
CA MET A 25 0.11 5.98 -27.98
C MET A 25 1.45 5.27 -28.19
N ALA A 26 1.58 4.43 -29.23
CA ALA A 26 2.79 3.66 -29.50
C ALA A 26 3.83 4.39 -30.37
N ALA A 27 3.47 5.49 -31.06
CA ALA A 27 4.32 6.09 -32.09
C ALA A 27 4.31 7.63 -32.13
N ALA A 28 3.91 8.32 -31.06
CA ALA A 28 4.28 9.73 -30.94
C ALA A 28 5.79 9.80 -30.65
N LYS A 29 6.61 9.90 -31.71
CA LYS A 29 7.96 10.43 -31.58
C LYS A 29 7.88 11.72 -30.77
N PRO A 30 8.81 11.99 -29.83
CA PRO A 30 8.90 13.31 -29.23
C PRO A 30 8.91 14.31 -30.38
N MET A 31 8.12 15.39 -30.23
CA MET A 31 8.01 16.41 -31.25
C MET A 31 9.43 16.93 -31.51
N ALA A 32 10.07 16.42 -32.57
CA ALA A 32 11.40 16.84 -32.96
C ALA A 32 11.23 18.23 -33.58
N SER A 33 11.22 19.26 -32.73
CA SER A 33 11.30 20.65 -33.14
C SER A 33 12.55 21.23 -32.51
N GLY A 34 13.45 21.75 -33.35
CA GLY A 34 14.75 22.27 -32.96
C GLY A 34 14.71 23.11 -31.69
N ALA A 35 15.70 22.89 -30.82
CA ALA A 35 15.93 23.51 -29.52
C ALA A 35 15.15 24.82 -29.27
N LYS A 36 13.90 24.70 -28.81
CA LYS A 36 13.20 25.77 -28.12
C LYS A 36 13.17 25.39 -26.66
N SER A 37 13.67 26.23 -25.79
CA SER A 37 13.46 26.06 -24.35
C SER A 37 11.97 26.14 -24.04
N LEU A 38 11.54 25.47 -22.95
CA LEU A 38 10.16 25.59 -22.47
C LEU A 38 9.83 27.05 -22.18
N THR A 39 8.62 27.47 -22.54
CA THR A 39 8.10 28.78 -22.12
C THR A 39 7.93 28.80 -20.60
N GLU A 40 7.85 29.99 -20.00
CA GLU A 40 7.63 30.11 -18.55
C GLU A 40 6.35 29.38 -18.10
N GLU A 41 5.29 29.46 -18.91
CA GLU A 41 4.03 28.76 -18.63
C GLU A 41 4.18 27.24 -18.72
N GLN A 42 4.90 26.73 -19.71
CA GLN A 42 5.22 25.30 -19.82
C GLN A 42 6.06 24.80 -18.64
N LYS A 43 7.00 25.61 -18.14
CA LYS A 43 7.77 25.27 -16.93
C LYS A 43 6.87 25.20 -15.69
N ILE A 44 5.93 26.13 -15.54
CA ILE A 44 4.95 26.13 -14.44
C ILE A 44 4.08 24.87 -14.52
N LEU A 45 3.52 24.57 -15.69
CA LEU A 45 2.72 23.36 -15.91
C LEU A 45 3.52 22.09 -15.63
N HIS A 46 4.76 22.02 -16.14
CA HIS A 46 5.66 20.90 -15.88
C HIS A 46 5.87 20.68 -14.38
N VAL A 47 6.13 21.75 -13.63
CA VAL A 47 6.32 21.68 -12.17
C VAL A 47 5.04 21.27 -11.45
N LEU A 48 3.87 21.82 -11.81
CA LEU A 48 2.59 21.44 -11.20
C LEU A 48 2.25 19.96 -11.43
N ASN A 49 2.65 19.40 -12.57
CA ASN A 49 2.39 18.00 -12.91
C ASN A 49 3.48 17.03 -12.43
N ARG A 50 4.70 17.50 -12.10
CA ARG A 50 5.78 16.65 -11.60
C ARG A 50 5.92 16.68 -10.08
N LEU A 51 5.71 17.85 -9.46
CA LEU A 51 5.72 18.00 -8.00
C LEU A 51 4.34 17.74 -7.38
N GLY A 52 3.31 17.49 -8.19
CA GLY A 52 1.96 17.25 -7.72
C GLY A 52 1.14 16.45 -8.72
N TYR A 53 -0.17 16.36 -8.47
CA TYR A 53 -1.10 15.63 -9.32
C TYR A 53 -1.73 16.51 -10.40
N GLY A 54 -1.02 17.54 -10.82
CA GLY A 54 -1.42 18.51 -11.84
C GLY A 54 -2.19 19.72 -11.33
N ALA A 55 -2.42 20.66 -12.24
CA ALA A 55 -3.03 21.95 -11.94
C ALA A 55 -4.55 21.85 -11.70
N ARG A 56 -5.05 22.62 -10.74
CA ARG A 56 -6.47 23.00 -10.66
C ARG A 56 -6.69 24.31 -11.41
N PRO A 57 -7.94 24.65 -11.76
CA PRO A 57 -8.27 25.98 -12.29
C PRO A 57 -7.69 27.08 -11.38
N GLY A 58 -6.87 27.97 -11.93
CA GLY A 58 -6.22 29.06 -11.20
C GLY A 58 -4.82 28.76 -10.63
N ASP A 59 -4.36 27.51 -10.62
CA ASP A 59 -3.04 27.17 -10.05
C ASP A 59 -1.89 27.74 -10.90
N VAL A 60 -2.00 27.76 -12.23
CA VAL A 60 -0.98 28.31 -13.13
C VAL A 60 -0.80 29.80 -12.88
N GLU A 61 -1.90 30.55 -12.82
CA GLU A 61 -1.89 31.99 -12.55
C GLU A 61 -1.33 32.30 -11.16
N ARG A 62 -1.68 31.48 -10.16
CA ARG A 62 -1.13 31.59 -8.80
C ARG A 62 0.38 31.41 -8.78
N VAL A 63 0.90 30.38 -9.44
CA VAL A 63 2.35 30.14 -9.50
C VAL A 63 3.05 31.23 -10.31
N LYS A 64 2.45 31.69 -11.41
CA LYS A 64 2.97 32.82 -12.20
C LYS A 64 3.09 34.09 -11.37
N ALA A 65 2.09 34.39 -10.54
CA ALA A 65 2.12 35.54 -9.62
C ALA A 65 3.13 35.38 -8.48
N MET A 66 3.32 34.15 -7.98
CA MET A 66 4.27 33.83 -6.90
C MET A 66 5.73 33.80 -7.36
N GLY A 67 5.97 33.35 -8.60
CA GLY A 67 7.27 32.97 -9.13
C GLY A 67 7.54 31.47 -8.96
N LEU A 68 7.97 30.81 -10.04
CA LEU A 68 8.18 29.36 -10.11
C LEU A 68 9.15 28.84 -9.03
N GLN A 69 10.30 29.50 -8.88
CA GLN A 69 11.31 29.08 -7.89
C GLN A 69 10.76 29.14 -6.46
N LYS A 70 10.01 30.20 -6.14
CA LYS A 70 9.38 30.37 -4.83
C LYS A 70 8.34 29.29 -4.56
N TYR A 71 7.58 28.88 -5.59
CA TYR A 71 6.67 27.73 -5.46
C TYR A 71 7.42 26.43 -5.18
N ILE A 72 8.51 26.14 -5.90
CA ILE A 72 9.34 24.93 -5.66
C ILE A 72 9.91 24.95 -4.24
N ASP A 73 10.48 26.07 -3.81
CA ASP A 73 11.05 26.22 -2.46
C ASP A 73 9.96 26.04 -1.38
N GLN A 74 8.75 26.56 -1.61
CA GLN A 74 7.61 26.36 -0.72
C GLN A 74 7.20 24.88 -0.65
N GLN A 75 7.16 24.16 -1.78
CA GLN A 75 6.83 22.74 -1.81
C GLN A 75 7.88 21.85 -1.12
N LEU A 76 9.15 22.26 -1.12
CA LEU A 76 10.23 21.61 -0.38
C LEU A 76 10.15 21.86 1.14
N ASP A 77 9.33 22.82 1.58
CA ASP A 77 9.05 23.13 2.97
C ASP A 77 7.54 23.06 3.29
N PRO A 78 6.95 21.86 3.39
CA PRO A 78 5.51 21.69 3.58
C PRO A 78 4.99 22.32 4.89
N ALA A 79 5.84 22.49 5.90
CA ALA A 79 5.46 23.16 7.15
C ALA A 79 5.10 24.64 6.93
N SER A 80 5.63 25.28 5.88
CA SER A 80 5.29 26.64 5.48
C SER A 80 3.92 26.78 4.79
N ILE A 81 3.31 25.65 4.40
CA ILE A 81 2.05 25.61 3.66
C ILE A 81 0.90 25.31 4.63
N ASN A 82 -0.08 26.22 4.67
CA ASN A 82 -1.33 25.97 5.38
C ASN A 82 -2.17 24.93 4.63
N ASP A 83 -2.52 23.85 5.32
CA ASP A 83 -3.32 22.75 4.77
C ASP A 83 -4.60 22.48 5.57
N SER A 84 -5.09 23.47 6.34
CA SER A 84 -6.26 23.32 7.21
C SER A 84 -7.54 22.93 6.45
N ALA A 85 -7.65 23.34 5.19
CA ALA A 85 -8.77 22.97 4.31
C ALA A 85 -8.76 21.48 3.97
N LEU A 86 -7.58 20.88 3.77
CA LEU A 86 -7.43 19.44 3.65
C LEU A 86 -7.77 18.78 4.97
N GLU A 87 -7.18 19.23 6.09
CA GLU A 87 -7.36 18.58 7.39
C GLU A 87 -8.85 18.51 7.81
N ALA A 88 -9.66 19.50 7.39
CA ALA A 88 -11.11 19.45 7.56
C ALA A 88 -11.79 18.31 6.77
N LYS A 89 -11.26 17.92 5.60
CA LYS A 89 -11.81 16.86 4.74
C LYS A 89 -11.45 15.44 5.17
N VAL A 90 -10.33 15.26 5.87
CA VAL A 90 -9.86 13.95 6.33
C VAL A 90 -10.19 13.67 7.79
N ARG A 91 -10.76 14.64 8.52
CA ARG A 91 -11.10 14.53 9.95
C ARG A 91 -11.99 13.34 10.29
N ASP A 92 -12.87 12.93 9.38
CA ASP A 92 -13.80 11.81 9.63
C ASP A 92 -13.18 10.43 9.32
N LEU A 93 -11.90 10.38 8.93
CA LEU A 93 -11.15 9.13 8.69
C LEU A 93 -10.51 8.62 9.99
N GLU A 94 -11.37 8.22 10.92
CA GLU A 94 -11.03 7.85 12.30
C GLU A 94 -9.87 6.85 12.45
N VAL A 95 -9.60 5.99 11.47
CA VAL A 95 -8.51 4.99 11.57
C VAL A 95 -7.14 5.62 11.72
N PHE A 96 -6.94 6.87 11.28
CA PHE A 96 -5.70 7.60 11.43
C PHE A 96 -5.54 8.29 12.78
N ASP A 97 -6.58 8.32 13.61
CA ASP A 97 -6.55 8.88 14.96
C ASP A 97 -6.34 7.80 16.04
N MET A 98 -6.38 6.53 15.64
CA MET A 98 -6.23 5.38 16.54
C MET A 98 -4.79 4.85 16.54
N SER A 99 -4.42 4.27 17.68
CA SER A 99 -3.30 3.34 17.81
C SER A 99 -3.63 1.99 17.17
N THR A 100 -2.61 1.16 16.95
CA THR A 100 -2.80 -0.18 16.39
C THR A 100 -3.61 -1.08 17.33
N SER A 101 -3.39 -0.99 18.64
CA SER A 101 -4.11 -1.76 19.67
C SER A 101 -5.60 -1.40 19.68
N GLU A 102 -5.93 -0.11 19.59
CA GLU A 102 -7.31 0.36 19.42
C GLU A 102 -7.94 -0.14 18.12
N LEU A 103 -7.20 -0.13 17.00
CA LEU A 103 -7.69 -0.69 15.73
C LEU A 103 -7.97 -2.20 15.84
N PHE A 104 -7.14 -2.97 16.56
CA PHE A 104 -7.39 -4.39 16.81
C PHE A 104 -8.68 -4.64 17.60
N ALA A 105 -9.00 -3.75 18.55
CA ALA A 105 -10.19 -3.83 19.36
C ALA A 105 -11.44 -3.36 18.61
N LYS A 106 -11.39 -2.18 17.98
CA LYS A 106 -12.54 -1.53 17.34
C LYS A 106 -12.89 -2.11 15.96
N TYR A 107 -11.89 -2.63 15.24
CA TYR A 107 -12.07 -3.22 13.92
C TYR A 107 -11.74 -4.73 13.92
N PRO A 108 -12.53 -5.57 14.60
CA PRO A 108 -12.20 -6.98 14.79
C PRO A 108 -12.23 -7.79 13.51
N ASN A 109 -11.38 -8.82 13.49
CA ASN A 109 -11.49 -9.88 12.49
C ASN A 109 -12.84 -10.64 12.64
N PRO A 110 -13.70 -10.71 11.60
CA PRO A 110 -15.03 -11.34 11.71
C PRO A 110 -14.99 -12.81 12.13
N ALA A 111 -14.03 -13.59 11.61
CA ALA A 111 -13.88 -15.00 11.98
C ALA A 111 -13.53 -15.18 13.47
N SER A 112 -12.95 -14.16 14.09
CA SER A 112 -12.62 -14.18 15.52
C SER A 112 -13.85 -13.90 16.39
N LEU A 113 -14.73 -12.98 15.98
CA LEU A 113 -16.04 -12.79 16.62
C LEU A 113 -16.92 -14.03 16.50
N LEU A 114 -16.90 -14.69 15.33
CA LEU A 114 -17.65 -15.92 15.12
C LEU A 114 -17.18 -17.05 16.05
N ARG A 115 -15.86 -17.27 16.17
CA ARG A 115 -15.31 -18.24 17.11
C ARG A 115 -15.66 -17.94 18.57
N MET A 116 -15.81 -16.66 18.92
CA MET A 116 -16.25 -16.27 20.26
C MET A 116 -17.73 -16.64 20.50
N LEU A 117 -18.59 -16.43 19.49
CA LEU A 117 -20.02 -16.76 19.58
C LEU A 117 -20.30 -18.27 19.56
N GLU A 118 -19.55 -19.03 18.77
CA GLU A 118 -19.80 -20.45 18.51
C GLU A 118 -18.91 -21.40 19.34
N GLY A 119 -17.89 -20.86 20.02
CA GLY A 119 -16.87 -21.65 20.70
C GLY A 119 -15.83 -22.26 19.74
N PRO A 120 -14.83 -22.98 20.27
CA PRO A 120 -13.81 -23.62 19.45
C PRO A 120 -14.43 -24.74 18.60
N GLN A 121 -14.40 -24.60 17.28
CA GLN A 121 -14.82 -25.66 16.36
C GLN A 121 -13.77 -26.79 16.35
N PRO A 122 -14.19 -28.07 16.50
CA PRO A 122 -13.26 -29.20 16.47
C PRO A 122 -12.64 -29.37 15.08
N ALA A 123 -11.37 -29.80 15.02
CA ALA A 123 -10.62 -29.97 13.76
C ALA A 123 -11.27 -30.97 12.77
N ALA A 124 -12.19 -31.83 13.25
CA ALA A 124 -12.99 -32.75 12.44
C ALA A 124 -14.14 -32.07 11.66
N ALA A 125 -14.38 -30.76 11.85
CA ALA A 125 -15.44 -30.00 11.19
C ALA A 125 -15.18 -29.68 9.70
N ALA A 126 -14.07 -30.15 9.11
CA ALA A 126 -13.82 -30.03 7.67
C ALA A 126 -14.89 -30.71 6.80
N ASN A 127 -15.66 -31.65 7.38
CA ASN A 127 -16.80 -32.33 6.76
C ASN A 127 -18.16 -31.91 7.36
N ALA A 128 -18.23 -30.79 8.09
CA ALA A 128 -19.50 -30.31 8.65
C ALA A 128 -20.43 -29.83 7.51
N GLU A 129 -21.71 -30.19 7.59
CA GLU A 129 -22.74 -29.68 6.67
C GLU A 129 -22.72 -28.15 6.64
N GLU A 130 -22.92 -27.57 5.45
CA GLU A 130 -23.02 -26.11 5.35
C GLU A 130 -24.13 -25.60 6.26
N PRO A 131 -23.90 -24.50 7.00
CA PRO A 131 -24.92 -23.95 7.88
C PRO A 131 -26.17 -23.59 7.07
N THR A 132 -27.31 -24.04 7.57
CA THR A 132 -28.64 -23.74 7.01
C THR A 132 -28.85 -22.23 6.89
N GLU A 133 -29.75 -21.80 6.00
CA GLU A 133 -30.06 -20.36 5.85
C GLU A 133 -30.48 -19.71 7.17
N LYS A 134 -31.27 -20.41 7.99
CA LYS A 134 -31.67 -19.96 9.32
C LYS A 134 -30.47 -19.75 10.25
N GLN A 135 -29.55 -20.73 10.31
CA GLN A 135 -28.31 -20.60 11.10
C GLN A 135 -27.44 -19.44 10.61
N ARG A 136 -27.36 -19.21 9.29
CA ARG A 136 -26.64 -18.05 8.71
C ARG A 136 -27.28 -16.73 9.12
N GLN A 137 -28.61 -16.65 9.10
CA GLN A 137 -29.35 -15.45 9.53
C GLN A 137 -29.18 -15.18 11.03
N GLU A 138 -29.30 -16.20 11.88
CA GLU A 138 -29.06 -16.09 13.33
C GLU A 138 -27.63 -15.65 13.64
N ARG A 139 -26.64 -16.23 12.96
CA ARG A 139 -25.23 -15.83 13.06
C ARG A 139 -25.03 -14.37 12.69
N GLN A 140 -25.60 -13.93 11.57
CA GLN A 140 -25.52 -12.54 11.13
C GLN A 140 -26.20 -11.59 12.13
N GLN A 141 -27.32 -12.00 12.73
CA GLN A 141 -28.02 -11.21 13.74
C GLN A 141 -27.18 -11.05 15.00
N LYS A 142 -26.63 -12.13 15.56
CA LYS A 142 -25.74 -12.08 16.72
C LYS A 142 -24.51 -11.22 16.47
N LEU A 143 -23.92 -11.31 15.27
CA LEU A 143 -22.83 -10.43 14.87
C LEU A 143 -23.28 -8.97 14.88
N ARG A 144 -24.40 -8.63 14.24
CA ARG A 144 -24.93 -7.24 14.22
C ARG A 144 -25.15 -6.70 15.64
N GLU A 145 -25.71 -7.51 16.53
CA GLU A 145 -25.92 -7.13 17.93
C GLU A 145 -24.58 -6.84 18.64
N LEU A 146 -23.53 -7.64 18.41
CA LEU A 146 -22.19 -7.34 18.94
C LEU A 146 -21.61 -6.04 18.36
N TYR A 147 -21.72 -5.82 17.05
CA TYR A 147 -21.23 -4.60 16.41
C TYR A 147 -21.87 -3.35 17.01
N VAL A 148 -23.18 -3.37 17.23
CA VAL A 148 -23.90 -2.24 17.85
C VAL A 148 -23.59 -2.10 19.33
N LYS A 149 -23.62 -3.21 20.09
CA LYS A 149 -23.46 -3.18 21.55
C LYS A 149 -22.09 -2.67 21.99
N TYR A 150 -21.04 -2.93 21.22
CA TYR A 150 -19.65 -2.63 21.57
C TYR A 150 -19.01 -1.57 20.66
N ASP A 151 -19.79 -0.82 19.88
CA ASP A 151 -19.31 0.18 18.90
C ASP A 151 -18.19 -0.37 17.99
N LEU A 152 -18.33 -1.62 17.55
CA LEU A 152 -17.36 -2.24 16.67
C LEU A 152 -17.63 -1.79 15.24
N LYS A 153 -16.59 -1.80 14.42
CA LYS A 153 -16.66 -1.50 12.99
C LYS A 153 -16.09 -2.66 12.18
N PRO A 154 -16.69 -3.01 11.02
CA PRO A 154 -16.16 -4.07 10.18
C PRO A 154 -14.72 -3.79 9.72
N ALA A 155 -13.82 -4.77 9.87
CA ALA A 155 -12.40 -4.63 9.48
C ALA A 155 -12.17 -4.31 7.98
N ASN A 156 -13.15 -4.58 7.11
CA ASN A 156 -13.09 -4.19 5.70
C ASN A 156 -13.34 -2.67 5.48
N GLN A 157 -13.69 -1.91 6.51
CA GLN A 157 -13.79 -0.44 6.46
C GLN A 157 -12.43 0.27 6.65
N ILE A 158 -11.38 -0.44 7.09
CA ILE A 158 -10.06 0.17 7.30
C ILE A 158 -9.44 0.59 5.97
N LEU A 159 -9.42 -0.31 4.98
CA LEU A 159 -8.79 -0.04 3.68
C LEU A 159 -9.48 1.11 2.92
N PRO A 160 -10.81 1.18 2.84
CA PRO A 160 -11.46 2.34 2.25
C PRO A 160 -11.01 3.66 2.86
N GLN A 161 -10.88 3.75 4.20
CA GLN A 161 -10.41 4.97 4.85
C GLN A 161 -8.94 5.28 4.52
N ILE A 162 -8.07 4.26 4.45
CA ILE A 162 -6.67 4.44 4.01
C ILE A 162 -6.63 5.03 2.61
N VAL A 163 -7.37 4.46 1.66
CA VAL A 163 -7.34 4.95 0.28
C VAL A 163 -8.04 6.30 0.15
N SER A 164 -9.13 6.54 0.88
CA SER A 164 -9.76 7.87 0.95
C SER A 164 -8.79 8.92 1.47
N ASN A 165 -7.98 8.63 2.49
CA ASN A 165 -6.95 9.56 2.98
C ASN A 165 -5.95 9.90 1.88
N ARG A 166 -5.45 8.90 1.15
CA ARG A 166 -4.52 9.11 0.01
C ARG A 166 -5.14 9.96 -1.10
N VAL A 167 -6.36 9.62 -1.55
CA VAL A 167 -7.05 10.36 -2.61
C VAL A 167 -7.37 11.79 -2.18
N LEU A 168 -7.94 12.00 -0.99
CA LEU A 168 -8.32 13.32 -0.51
C LEU A 168 -7.09 14.22 -0.36
N ARG A 169 -5.98 13.69 0.17
CA ARG A 169 -4.70 14.42 0.26
C ARG A 169 -4.14 14.77 -1.10
N ALA A 170 -4.09 13.81 -2.03
CA ALA A 170 -3.63 14.05 -3.39
C ALA A 170 -4.49 15.12 -4.13
N VAL A 171 -5.81 15.10 -3.94
CA VAL A 171 -6.74 16.05 -4.56
C VAL A 171 -6.68 17.43 -3.92
N TYR A 172 -6.72 17.53 -2.59
CA TYR A 172 -7.01 18.79 -1.90
C TYR A 172 -5.83 19.44 -1.18
N SER A 173 -4.75 18.69 -0.89
CA SER A 173 -3.62 19.26 -0.17
C SER A 173 -2.93 20.33 -1.00
N GLU A 174 -2.53 21.43 -0.36
CA GLU A 174 -1.61 22.39 -0.96
C GLU A 174 -0.15 21.92 -0.89
N ARG A 175 0.15 20.89 -0.08
CA ARG A 175 1.47 20.25 0.10
C ARG A 175 1.70 19.15 -0.94
N GLN A 176 1.48 19.47 -2.21
CA GLN A 176 1.48 18.50 -3.31
C GLN A 176 2.76 17.64 -3.37
N LEU A 177 3.94 18.24 -3.20
CA LEU A 177 5.19 17.48 -3.23
C LEU A 177 5.30 16.48 -2.08
N GLN A 178 4.78 16.83 -0.90
CA GLN A 178 4.73 15.89 0.21
C GLN A 178 3.87 14.67 -0.14
N GLU A 179 2.71 14.88 -0.76
CA GLU A 179 1.81 13.77 -1.12
C GLU A 179 2.38 12.86 -2.21
N THR A 180 3.02 13.44 -3.23
CA THR A 180 3.76 12.69 -4.26
C THR A 180 4.92 11.89 -3.67
N MET A 181 5.61 12.44 -2.67
CA MET A 181 6.69 11.72 -1.99
C MET A 181 6.18 10.62 -1.06
N VAL A 182 5.06 10.83 -0.35
CA VAL A 182 4.42 9.74 0.42
C VAL A 182 4.00 8.61 -0.51
N ASP A 183 3.50 8.92 -1.71
CA ASP A 183 3.16 7.94 -2.75
C ASP A 183 4.38 7.12 -3.17
N PHE A 184 5.45 7.83 -3.52
CA PHE A 184 6.70 7.23 -3.93
C PHE A 184 7.27 6.32 -2.84
N TRP A 185 7.29 6.76 -1.58
CA TRP A 185 7.81 5.96 -0.47
C TRP A 185 6.90 4.81 -0.08
N GLN A 186 5.58 4.98 -0.15
CA GLN A 186 4.63 3.88 0.04
C GLN A 186 4.85 2.78 -0.99
N ASN A 187 5.15 3.16 -2.23
CA ASN A 187 5.43 2.21 -3.29
C ASN A 187 6.84 1.58 -3.17
N HIS A 188 7.83 2.36 -2.75
CA HIS A 188 9.21 1.89 -2.55
C HIS A 188 9.34 0.94 -1.36
N PHE A 189 8.66 1.22 -0.26
CA PHE A 189 8.58 0.37 0.94
C PHE A 189 7.21 -0.31 1.01
N ASN A 190 6.85 -1.00 -0.07
CA ASN A 190 5.52 -1.55 -0.27
C ASN A 190 5.16 -2.58 0.82
N VAL A 191 3.93 -2.46 1.31
CA VAL A 191 3.27 -3.48 2.14
C VAL A 191 1.89 -3.76 1.57
N PHE A 192 1.48 -5.02 1.62
CA PHE A 192 0.21 -5.44 1.04
C PHE A 192 -0.90 -5.56 2.08
N ALA A 193 -1.94 -4.73 1.97
CA ALA A 193 -3.06 -4.71 2.92
C ALA A 193 -3.84 -6.05 2.99
N GLY A 194 -3.78 -6.87 1.95
CA GLY A 194 -4.38 -8.20 1.93
C GLY A 194 -3.62 -9.25 2.74
N LYS A 195 -2.36 -9.00 3.14
CA LYS A 195 -1.58 -9.96 3.95
C LYS A 195 -2.00 -9.89 5.43
N ALA A 196 -2.95 -10.74 5.80
CA ALA A 196 -3.36 -10.99 7.19
C ALA A 196 -3.56 -9.70 8.02
N ALA A 197 -2.64 -9.37 8.94
CA ALA A 197 -2.76 -8.25 9.87
C ALA A 197 -2.31 -6.89 9.28
N VAL A 198 -1.67 -6.87 8.11
CA VAL A 198 -0.99 -5.67 7.58
C VAL A 198 -1.92 -4.45 7.51
N ARG A 199 -3.20 -4.63 7.12
CA ARG A 199 -4.16 -3.52 7.02
C ARG A 199 -4.35 -2.71 8.31
N TRP A 200 -4.21 -3.33 9.48
CA TRP A 200 -4.35 -2.65 10.77
C TRP A 200 -3.14 -1.78 11.11
N TYR A 201 -1.97 -2.09 10.54
CA TYR A 201 -0.74 -1.32 10.77
C TYR A 201 -0.56 -0.17 9.79
N ILE A 202 -1.28 -0.15 8.66
CA ILE A 202 -1.08 0.87 7.62
C ILE A 202 -1.37 2.31 8.12
N PRO A 203 -2.42 2.58 8.92
CA PRO A 203 -2.68 3.95 9.37
C PRO A 203 -1.49 4.58 10.13
N SER A 204 -0.90 3.86 11.09
CA SER A 204 0.30 4.32 11.79
C SER A 204 1.54 4.32 10.87
N TYR A 205 1.65 3.36 9.94
CA TYR A 205 2.76 3.32 8.99
C TYR A 205 2.82 4.58 8.12
N GLU A 206 1.66 5.00 7.58
CA GLU A 206 1.59 6.21 6.77
C GLU A 206 1.81 7.46 7.63
N ARG A 207 1.11 7.57 8.78
CA ARG A 207 1.14 8.75 9.66
C ARG A 207 2.52 8.98 10.29
N ASP A 208 3.07 7.95 10.92
CA ASP A 208 4.20 8.07 11.84
C ASP A 208 5.55 7.85 11.15
N VAL A 209 5.57 7.18 9.99
CA VAL A 209 6.80 6.86 9.25
C VAL A 209 6.83 7.56 7.90
N LEU A 210 5.94 7.20 6.97
CA LEU A 210 6.07 7.64 5.57
C LEU A 210 5.85 9.15 5.42
N ARG A 211 4.76 9.67 5.98
CA ARG A 211 4.39 11.09 5.89
C ARG A 211 5.32 12.00 6.68
N LYS A 212 5.67 11.57 7.90
CA LYS A 212 6.61 12.26 8.77
C LYS A 212 7.98 12.45 8.11
N ASN A 213 8.46 11.43 7.39
CA ASN A 213 9.80 11.43 6.79
C ASN A 213 9.80 11.64 5.27
N ALA A 214 8.68 12.00 4.66
CA ALA A 214 8.53 12.07 3.20
C ALA A 214 9.57 12.97 2.51
N LEU A 215 9.92 14.08 3.19
CA LEU A 215 10.95 15.04 2.81
C LEU A 215 12.03 15.15 3.90
N GLY A 216 12.24 14.09 4.68
CA GLY A 216 13.21 14.04 5.77
C GLY A 216 14.57 13.50 5.32
N ASN A 217 15.21 12.72 6.19
CA ASN A 217 16.41 11.98 5.85
C ASN A 217 16.06 10.53 5.45
N PHE A 218 16.74 10.00 4.43
CA PHE A 218 16.51 8.64 3.95
C PHE A 218 16.82 7.57 5.00
N LYS A 219 17.83 7.78 5.86
CA LYS A 219 18.15 6.85 6.95
C LYS A 219 16.99 6.73 7.93
N ASP A 220 16.38 7.85 8.32
CA ASP A 220 15.24 7.84 9.25
C ASP A 220 14.04 7.12 8.64
N LEU A 221 13.85 7.27 7.33
CA LEU A 221 12.83 6.53 6.59
C LEU A 221 13.12 5.02 6.61
N VAL A 222 14.35 4.57 6.31
CA VAL A 222 14.72 3.14 6.34
C VAL A 222 14.62 2.56 7.76
N VAL A 223 15.06 3.30 8.78
CA VAL A 223 14.93 2.87 10.19
C VAL A 223 13.45 2.76 10.56
N GLY A 224 12.67 3.78 10.26
CA GLY A 224 11.25 3.83 10.57
C GLY A 224 10.50 2.68 9.89
N THR A 225 10.75 2.42 8.60
CA THR A 225 10.08 1.31 7.89
C THR A 225 10.55 -0.05 8.38
N ALA A 226 11.85 -0.23 8.67
CA ALA A 226 12.42 -1.46 9.19
C ALA A 226 11.89 -1.86 10.57
N GLN A 227 11.62 -0.87 11.44
CA GLN A 227 11.06 -1.10 12.77
C GLN A 227 9.53 -1.16 12.74
N HIS A 228 8.87 -0.66 11.70
CA HIS A 228 7.41 -0.59 11.72
C HIS A 228 6.76 -1.98 11.64
N PRO A 229 5.76 -2.29 12.50
CA PRO A 229 5.04 -3.56 12.50
C PRO A 229 4.45 -3.97 11.15
N ALA A 230 4.01 -3.00 10.33
CA ALA A 230 3.54 -3.26 8.97
C ALA A 230 4.57 -4.02 8.12
N MET A 231 5.82 -3.56 8.09
CA MET A 231 6.90 -4.16 7.30
C MET A 231 7.40 -5.46 7.93
N LEU A 232 7.60 -5.46 9.25
CA LEU A 232 8.01 -6.65 10.00
C LEU A 232 7.02 -7.80 9.82
N PHE A 233 5.72 -7.51 9.82
CA PHE A 233 4.68 -8.50 9.56
C PHE A 233 4.62 -8.88 8.07
N TYR A 234 4.71 -7.90 7.17
CA TYR A 234 4.59 -8.15 5.74
C TYR A 234 5.73 -9.02 5.20
N LEU A 235 6.94 -8.91 5.74
CA LEU A 235 8.10 -9.72 5.35
C LEU A 235 8.42 -10.84 6.35
N ASP A 236 7.54 -11.07 7.33
CA ASP A 236 7.66 -12.11 8.36
C ASP A 236 8.93 -12.00 9.24
N ASN A 237 9.59 -10.83 9.28
CA ASN A 237 10.79 -10.65 10.11
C ASN A 237 10.48 -10.72 11.61
N PHE A 238 9.24 -10.44 12.00
CA PHE A 238 8.82 -10.60 13.40
C PHE A 238 8.95 -12.05 13.92
N GLU A 239 9.09 -13.04 13.03
CA GLU A 239 9.35 -14.44 13.38
C GLU A 239 10.85 -14.82 13.35
N SER A 240 11.74 -13.88 13.00
CA SER A 240 13.18 -14.09 12.85
C SER A 240 13.86 -14.34 14.20
N VAL A 241 14.41 -15.54 14.35
CA VAL A 241 15.08 -15.98 15.58
C VAL A 241 16.39 -16.66 15.23
N SER A 242 17.44 -16.33 15.98
CA SER A 242 18.73 -17.02 15.88
C SER A 242 18.59 -18.50 16.28
N PRO A 243 19.06 -19.44 15.43
CA PRO A 243 19.18 -20.85 15.80
C PRO A 243 20.06 -21.07 17.03
N ASN A 244 21.08 -20.24 17.24
CA ASN A 244 21.99 -20.32 18.39
C ASN A 244 21.28 -19.89 19.69
N ALA A 245 20.43 -18.87 19.61
CA ALA A 245 19.63 -18.41 20.75
C ALA A 245 18.61 -19.47 21.22
N GLN A 246 18.03 -20.25 20.29
CA GLN A 246 17.08 -21.33 20.61
C GLN A 246 17.74 -22.51 21.34
N GLN A 247 19.00 -22.82 21.05
CA GLN A 247 19.73 -23.91 21.70
C GLN A 247 19.99 -23.63 23.18
N GLN A 248 20.22 -22.36 23.54
CA GLN A 248 20.48 -21.94 24.93
C GLN A 248 19.24 -22.08 25.84
N GLY A 249 18.02 -21.87 25.30
CA GLY A 249 16.78 -21.92 26.09
C GLY A 249 16.17 -23.33 26.26
N ASN A 250 16.31 -24.22 25.29
CA ASN A 250 15.71 -25.56 25.33
C ASN A 250 16.57 -26.61 26.05
N GLY A 251 17.89 -26.40 26.13
CA GLY A 251 18.81 -27.34 26.79
C GLY A 251 18.50 -27.52 28.28
N GLN A 252 18.24 -26.44 29.00
CA GLN A 252 18.13 -26.47 30.46
C GLN A 252 16.80 -27.07 30.98
N ASN A 253 15.67 -26.80 30.32
CA ASN A 253 14.37 -27.31 30.76
C ASN A 253 14.17 -28.78 30.37
N ALA A 254 14.62 -29.19 29.18
CA ALA A 254 14.62 -30.59 28.79
C ALA A 254 15.58 -31.41 29.67
N GLN A 255 16.80 -30.91 29.93
CA GLN A 255 17.75 -31.57 30.84
C GLN A 255 17.25 -31.61 32.28
N ARG A 256 16.58 -30.57 32.80
CA ARG A 256 15.99 -30.59 34.15
C ARG A 256 14.86 -31.60 34.28
N LEU A 257 13.96 -31.69 33.31
CA LEU A 257 12.87 -32.68 33.32
C LEU A 257 13.42 -34.10 33.18
N GLN A 258 14.45 -34.27 32.34
CA GLN A 258 15.14 -35.55 32.14
C GLN A 258 15.97 -35.95 33.37
N GLN A 259 16.61 -35.00 34.08
CA GLN A 259 17.29 -35.22 35.37
C GLN A 259 16.30 -35.54 36.50
N MET A 260 15.15 -34.87 36.58
CA MET A 260 14.10 -35.20 37.55
C MET A 260 13.59 -36.64 37.37
N MET A 261 13.30 -37.03 36.11
CA MET A 261 12.85 -38.39 35.80
C MET A 261 13.95 -39.44 36.00
N ARG A 262 15.22 -39.09 35.77
CA ARG A 262 16.38 -39.99 35.99
C ARG A 262 16.75 -40.16 37.46
N ASN A 263 16.48 -39.16 38.30
CA ASN A 263 16.70 -39.20 39.75
C ASN A 263 15.52 -39.80 40.54
N GLY A 264 14.51 -40.36 39.87
CA GLY A 264 13.40 -41.07 40.51
C GLY A 264 12.38 -40.17 41.20
N GLY A 265 12.29 -38.88 40.85
CA GLY A 265 11.29 -37.97 41.41
C GLY A 265 9.90 -38.20 40.80
N ASP A 266 8.88 -38.32 41.65
CA ASP A 266 7.48 -38.36 41.23
C ASP A 266 7.08 -37.06 40.50
N LEU A 267 6.24 -37.19 39.47
CA LEU A 267 5.63 -36.04 38.80
C LEU A 267 4.81 -35.22 39.81
N PRO A 268 4.88 -33.88 39.81
CA PRO A 268 4.05 -33.04 40.66
C PRO A 268 2.56 -33.39 40.49
N PRO A 269 1.73 -33.39 41.56
CA PRO A 269 0.34 -33.85 41.51
C PRO A 269 -0.49 -33.19 40.40
N GLN A 270 -0.28 -31.89 40.15
CA GLN A 270 -0.96 -31.13 39.09
C GLN A 270 -0.54 -31.56 37.67
N ALA A 271 0.72 -31.98 37.48
CA ALA A 271 1.20 -32.48 36.21
C ALA A 271 0.68 -33.90 35.94
N ARG A 272 0.60 -34.74 36.99
CA ARG A 272 0.05 -36.10 36.95
C ARG A 272 -1.42 -36.09 36.54
N GLU A 273 -2.24 -35.25 37.16
CA GLU A 273 -3.66 -35.09 36.82
C GLU A 273 -3.88 -34.55 35.40
N ARG A 274 -3.06 -33.60 34.94
CA ARG A 274 -3.11 -33.12 33.56
C ARG A 274 -2.81 -34.22 32.55
N LEU A 275 -1.78 -35.03 32.79
CA LEU A 275 -1.41 -36.13 31.88
C LEU A 275 -2.51 -37.20 31.83
N LYS A 276 -3.09 -37.57 32.98
CA LYS A 276 -4.22 -38.52 33.05
C LYS A 276 -5.39 -38.06 32.20
N ARG A 277 -5.79 -36.80 32.33
CA ARG A 277 -6.90 -36.22 31.55
C ARG A 277 -6.58 -36.12 30.07
N GLN A 278 -5.35 -35.73 29.73
CA GLN A 278 -4.94 -35.52 28.33
C GLN A 278 -4.80 -36.84 27.56
N LEU A 279 -4.33 -37.90 28.22
CA LEU A 279 -4.09 -39.21 27.61
C LEU A 279 -5.19 -40.23 27.92
N ASN A 280 -6.19 -39.84 28.71
CA ASN A 280 -7.28 -40.68 29.19
C ASN A 280 -6.79 -41.99 29.86
N LEU A 281 -5.86 -41.87 30.82
CA LEU A 281 -5.21 -43.00 31.50
C LEU A 281 -5.65 -43.10 32.97
N SER A 282 -5.72 -44.33 33.50
CA SER A 282 -5.81 -44.57 34.94
C SER A 282 -4.48 -44.30 35.66
N ASP A 283 -4.48 -44.20 36.99
CA ASP A 283 -3.25 -44.00 37.77
C ASP A 283 -2.21 -45.11 37.53
N ALA A 284 -2.65 -46.36 37.52
CA ALA A 284 -1.79 -47.52 37.29
C ALA A 284 -1.19 -47.51 35.86
N GLN A 285 -1.98 -47.13 34.86
CA GLN A 285 -1.51 -47.00 33.47
C GLN A 285 -0.53 -45.84 33.31
N LEU A 286 -0.75 -44.73 34.01
CA LEU A 286 0.18 -43.60 34.01
C LEU A 286 1.51 -43.99 34.66
N ASP A 287 1.47 -44.70 35.80
CA ASP A 287 2.68 -45.14 36.51
C ASP A 287 3.49 -46.15 35.69
N GLN A 288 2.81 -47.08 35.03
CA GLN A 288 3.43 -48.02 34.11
C GLN A 288 4.11 -47.27 32.95
N ARG A 289 3.43 -46.27 32.38
CA ARG A 289 3.97 -45.45 31.28
C ARG A 289 5.15 -44.56 31.70
N ILE A 290 5.15 -44.05 32.94
CA ILE A 290 6.29 -43.32 33.51
C ILE A 290 7.50 -44.24 33.69
N ARG A 291 7.29 -45.49 34.16
CA ARG A 291 8.35 -46.50 34.26
C ARG A 291 8.89 -46.90 32.89
N GLU A 292 8.01 -47.13 31.91
CA GLU A 292 8.40 -47.44 30.53
C GLU A 292 9.21 -46.30 29.88
N MET A 293 8.82 -45.04 30.09
CA MET A 293 9.58 -43.88 29.63
C MET A 293 10.94 -43.71 30.35
N ARG A 294 11.07 -44.19 31.59
CA ARG A 294 12.33 -44.16 32.35
C ARG A 294 13.31 -45.22 31.87
N ASP A 295 12.81 -46.43 31.66
CA ASP A 295 13.63 -47.61 31.37
C ASP A 295 13.94 -47.77 29.87
N ASN A 296 13.11 -47.18 28.98
CA ASN A 296 13.36 -47.16 27.54
C ASN A 296 13.02 -45.78 26.94
N PRO A 297 13.91 -44.78 27.04
CA PRO A 297 13.66 -43.45 26.51
C PRO A 297 13.64 -43.48 24.99
N GLN A 298 12.47 -43.74 24.40
CA GLN A 298 12.27 -43.47 22.97
C GLN A 298 12.54 -41.99 22.74
N PRO A 299 13.33 -41.60 21.71
CA PRO A 299 13.37 -40.21 21.30
C PRO A 299 11.92 -39.79 21.04
N ALA A 300 11.42 -38.82 21.80
CA ALA A 300 10.09 -38.27 21.58
C ALA A 300 9.95 -38.03 20.07
N PRO A 301 8.83 -38.42 19.43
CA PRO A 301 8.63 -38.10 18.03
C PRO A 301 8.92 -36.61 17.91
N GLN A 302 9.98 -36.28 17.18
CA GLN A 302 10.27 -34.91 16.81
C GLN A 302 9.07 -34.53 15.94
N GLN A 303 7.96 -34.14 16.56
CA GLN A 303 7.14 -33.10 15.98
C GLN A 303 8.15 -32.00 15.77
N GLN A 304 8.63 -31.90 14.53
CA GLN A 304 9.41 -30.79 14.04
C GLN A 304 8.54 -29.56 14.31
N ARG A 305 8.56 -29.04 15.54
CA ARG A 305 8.26 -27.65 15.82
C ARG A 305 9.30 -26.97 14.94
N GLN A 306 8.86 -26.53 13.76
CA GLN A 306 9.70 -25.86 12.77
C GLN A 306 10.60 -24.92 13.56
N ARG A 307 11.90 -25.24 13.61
CA ARG A 307 12.87 -24.40 14.28
C ARG A 307 12.77 -23.06 13.57
N ARG A 308 12.33 -22.01 14.26
CA ARG A 308 12.26 -20.68 13.65
C ARG A 308 13.69 -20.31 13.27
N GLY A 309 13.90 -19.97 12.01
CA GLY A 309 15.21 -19.60 11.49
C GLY A 309 15.40 -18.10 11.43
N ILE A 310 16.58 -17.69 11.02
CA ILE A 310 16.82 -16.32 10.57
C ILE A 310 15.96 -16.04 9.33
N ASN A 311 15.46 -14.82 9.20
CA ASN A 311 14.69 -14.41 8.03
C ASN A 311 15.59 -13.77 6.98
N GLU A 312 16.08 -14.59 6.05
CA GLU A 312 16.88 -14.12 4.91
C GLU A 312 16.06 -13.31 3.89
N ASN A 313 14.75 -13.55 3.80
CA ASN A 313 13.89 -12.82 2.87
C ASN A 313 13.88 -11.33 3.21
N TYR A 314 13.63 -10.99 4.48
CA TYR A 314 13.68 -9.59 4.94
C TYR A 314 15.03 -8.92 4.66
N ALA A 315 16.14 -9.62 4.93
CA ALA A 315 17.48 -9.12 4.64
C ALA A 315 17.69 -8.88 3.14
N ARG A 316 17.21 -9.79 2.29
CA ARG A 316 17.25 -9.63 0.83
C ARG A 316 16.45 -8.41 0.40
N GLU A 317 15.19 -8.27 0.82
CA GLU A 317 14.37 -7.11 0.44
C GLU A 317 15.00 -5.78 0.90
N LEU A 318 15.56 -5.75 2.12
CA LEU A 318 16.25 -4.56 2.63
C LEU A 318 17.45 -4.17 1.77
N MET A 319 18.27 -5.14 1.36
CA MET A 319 19.46 -4.88 0.54
C MET A 319 19.09 -4.64 -0.93
N GLU A 320 18.17 -5.41 -1.49
CA GLU A 320 17.84 -5.45 -2.91
C GLU A 320 16.85 -4.36 -3.31
N LEU A 321 15.73 -4.27 -2.62
CA LEU A 321 14.61 -3.40 -3.03
C LEU A 321 14.60 -2.06 -2.33
N HIS A 322 15.06 -2.01 -1.07
CA HIS A 322 15.00 -0.80 -0.27
C HIS A 322 16.29 0.03 -0.30
N THR A 323 17.45 -0.56 -0.62
CA THR A 323 18.74 0.15 -0.50
C THR A 323 19.68 0.01 -1.69
N LEU A 324 20.39 -1.10 -1.86
CA LEU A 324 21.52 -1.21 -2.79
C LEU A 324 21.10 -1.44 -4.25
N GLY A 325 19.88 -1.94 -4.49
CA GLY A 325 19.47 -2.44 -5.79
C GLY A 325 19.98 -3.86 -6.05
N VAL A 326 19.38 -4.55 -7.03
CA VAL A 326 19.73 -5.94 -7.42
C VAL A 326 21.23 -6.09 -7.74
N ASP A 327 21.82 -5.10 -8.40
CA ASP A 327 23.25 -5.08 -8.76
C ASP A 327 24.13 -4.37 -7.71
N GLY A 328 23.67 -4.35 -6.46
CA GLY A 328 24.28 -3.61 -5.34
C GLY A 328 25.63 -4.11 -4.84
N GLY A 329 26.16 -5.20 -5.43
CA GLY A 329 27.48 -5.74 -5.11
C GLY A 329 27.57 -6.52 -3.79
N TYR A 330 26.45 -7.05 -3.29
CA TYR A 330 26.40 -7.92 -2.11
C TYR A 330 26.38 -9.40 -2.46
N SER A 331 26.80 -10.24 -1.52
CA SER A 331 26.80 -11.70 -1.66
C SER A 331 25.66 -12.35 -0.88
N GLN A 332 25.39 -13.63 -1.16
CA GLN A 332 24.48 -14.43 -0.33
C GLN A 332 24.94 -14.51 1.14
N LYS A 333 26.25 -14.44 1.40
CA LYS A 333 26.79 -14.40 2.76
C LYS A 333 26.37 -13.11 3.48
N ASP A 334 26.40 -11.97 2.78
CA ASP A 334 25.97 -10.69 3.36
C ASP A 334 24.49 -10.72 3.75
N ILE A 335 23.63 -11.33 2.92
CA ILE A 335 22.21 -11.50 3.24
C ILE A 335 22.02 -12.29 4.55
N VAL A 336 22.75 -13.39 4.72
CA VAL A 336 22.70 -14.20 5.95
C VAL A 336 23.19 -13.39 7.16
N GLU A 337 24.28 -12.64 7.02
CA GLU A 337 24.85 -11.82 8.10
C GLU A 337 23.94 -10.65 8.47
N VAL A 338 23.29 -10.02 7.49
CA VAL A 338 22.24 -9.03 7.72
C VAL A 338 21.05 -9.67 8.43
N ALA A 339 20.56 -10.82 7.97
CA ALA A 339 19.44 -11.53 8.63
C ALA A 339 19.72 -11.80 10.11
N LYS A 340 20.96 -12.19 10.45
CA LYS A 340 21.41 -12.33 11.85
C LYS A 340 21.31 -11.02 12.62
N CYS A 341 21.71 -9.89 12.04
CA CYS A 341 21.62 -8.56 12.68
C CYS A 341 20.17 -8.14 13.00
N PHE A 342 19.19 -8.64 12.25
CA PHE A 342 17.76 -8.32 12.43
C PHE A 342 16.98 -9.36 13.25
N THR A 343 17.62 -10.44 13.71
CA THR A 343 16.97 -11.39 14.62
C THR A 343 16.51 -10.70 15.91
N GLY A 344 15.34 -11.08 16.43
CA GLY A 344 14.76 -10.47 17.62
C GLY A 344 14.06 -9.13 17.40
N TRP A 345 14.13 -8.52 16.21
CA TRP A 345 13.24 -7.40 15.85
C TRP A 345 11.84 -7.97 15.62
N THR A 346 10.90 -7.68 16.53
CA THR A 346 9.61 -8.37 16.54
C THR A 346 8.47 -7.44 16.96
N ILE A 347 7.27 -8.01 17.03
CA ILE A 347 6.02 -7.30 17.31
C ILE A 347 5.43 -7.89 18.60
N ALA A 348 4.97 -7.03 19.50
CA ALA A 348 4.21 -7.43 20.68
C ALA A 348 2.82 -7.92 20.25
N ASP A 349 2.39 -9.10 20.72
CA ASP A 349 1.18 -9.79 20.27
C ASP A 349 0.80 -9.56 18.79
N PRO A 350 1.56 -10.10 17.82
CA PRO A 350 1.29 -9.91 16.39
C PRO A 350 -0.06 -10.51 15.94
N ARG A 351 -0.72 -11.28 16.82
CA ARG A 351 -2.04 -11.88 16.60
C ARG A 351 -3.13 -11.17 17.40
N GLY A 352 -2.86 -9.98 17.93
CA GLY A 352 -3.79 -9.16 18.70
C GLY A 352 -5.10 -8.88 17.94
N TYR A 353 -5.01 -8.61 16.63
CA TYR A 353 -6.19 -8.43 15.75
C TYR A 353 -7.20 -9.59 15.73
N ARG A 354 -6.81 -10.79 16.21
CA ARG A 354 -7.70 -11.96 16.33
C ARG A 354 -8.35 -12.10 17.70
N ARG A 355 -7.96 -11.29 18.70
CA ARG A 355 -8.32 -11.53 20.11
C ARG A 355 -8.70 -10.26 20.87
N ALA A 356 -8.15 -9.10 20.51
CA ALA A 356 -8.34 -7.84 21.24
C ALA A 356 -9.81 -7.53 21.53
N ALA A 357 -10.66 -7.55 20.50
CA ALA A 357 -12.10 -7.32 20.68
C ALA A 357 -12.78 -8.32 21.63
N ALA A 358 -12.37 -9.59 21.62
CA ALA A 358 -12.93 -10.58 22.55
C ALA A 358 -12.51 -10.31 24.00
N GLY A 359 -11.32 -9.75 24.22
CA GLY A 359 -10.88 -9.28 25.55
C GLY A 359 -11.76 -8.15 26.06
N GLU A 360 -11.99 -7.14 25.22
CA GLU A 360 -12.89 -6.01 25.52
C GLU A 360 -14.32 -6.47 25.80
N ILE A 361 -14.88 -7.32 24.94
CA ILE A 361 -16.25 -7.81 25.05
C ILE A 361 -16.50 -8.59 26.35
N ASN A 362 -15.53 -9.42 26.75
CA ASN A 362 -15.64 -10.27 27.93
C ASN A 362 -15.29 -9.51 29.23
N GLY A 363 -14.78 -8.28 29.15
CA GLY A 363 -14.39 -7.49 30.33
C GLY A 363 -13.29 -8.13 31.17
N THR A 364 -12.53 -9.06 30.59
CA THR A 364 -11.43 -9.75 31.27
C THR A 364 -10.13 -9.17 30.74
N GLU A 365 -9.40 -8.43 31.59
CA GLU A 365 -7.96 -8.29 31.39
C GLU A 365 -7.40 -9.70 31.17
N ASP A 366 -6.80 -9.93 30.00
CA ASP A 366 -6.22 -11.23 29.70
C ASP A 366 -4.92 -11.36 30.52
N ARG A 367 -5.07 -11.62 31.83
CA ARG A 367 -3.96 -11.85 32.78
C ARG A 367 -3.03 -12.95 32.28
N ARG A 368 -3.56 -13.86 31.46
CA ARG A 368 -2.76 -14.87 30.77
C ARG A 368 -1.95 -14.23 29.65
N LEU A 369 -2.51 -13.38 28.81
CA LEU A 369 -1.76 -12.60 27.80
C LEU A 369 -0.70 -11.73 28.45
N GLN A 370 -1.02 -10.92 29.47
CA GLN A 370 -0.03 -10.11 30.21
C GLN A 370 1.12 -10.99 30.74
N ARG A 371 0.80 -12.15 31.34
CA ARG A 371 1.79 -13.11 31.80
C ARG A 371 2.65 -13.66 30.64
N LEU A 372 2.04 -13.99 29.52
CA LEU A 372 2.74 -14.49 28.33
C LEU A 372 3.64 -13.41 27.70
N GLN A 373 3.20 -12.16 27.68
CA GLN A 373 3.97 -11.01 27.20
C GLN A 373 5.21 -10.78 28.09
N ARG A 374 5.02 -10.75 29.42
CA ARG A 374 6.14 -10.69 30.37
C ARG A 374 7.10 -11.88 30.25
N GLN A 375 6.57 -13.09 30.06
CA GLN A 375 7.40 -14.28 29.81
C GLN A 375 8.17 -14.18 28.49
N ALA A 376 7.58 -13.59 27.46
CA ALA A 376 8.23 -13.30 26.19
C ALA A 376 9.25 -12.16 26.27
N GLY A 377 9.23 -11.35 27.32
CA GLY A 377 10.14 -10.21 27.52
C GLY A 377 9.66 -8.92 26.86
N VAL A 378 8.34 -8.81 26.60
CA VAL A 378 7.73 -7.55 26.15
C VAL A 378 7.77 -6.53 27.30
N PRO A 379 8.27 -5.30 27.08
CA PRO A 379 8.19 -4.23 28.07
C PRO A 379 6.73 -3.89 28.47
N ASP A 380 6.51 -3.42 29.70
CA ASP A 380 5.15 -3.12 30.19
C ASP A 380 4.51 -1.89 29.51
N ASP A 381 5.32 -1.02 28.88
CA ASP A 381 4.90 0.19 28.15
C ASP A 381 4.64 -0.04 26.64
N ILE A 382 4.78 -1.27 26.17
CA ILE A 382 4.59 -1.63 24.77
C ILE A 382 3.23 -2.29 24.58
N ASP A 383 2.43 -1.71 23.69
CA ASP A 383 1.09 -2.18 23.40
C ASP A 383 1.08 -3.32 22.37
N SER A 384 -0.06 -4.03 22.30
CA SER A 384 -0.25 -5.07 21.29
C SER A 384 -0.23 -4.47 19.88
N GLY A 385 0.57 -5.07 19.01
CA GLY A 385 0.80 -4.62 17.65
C GLY A 385 2.00 -3.69 17.51
N GLU A 386 2.68 -3.31 18.59
CA GLU A 386 3.86 -2.44 18.52
C GLU A 386 5.17 -3.20 18.37
N PHE A 387 6.20 -2.50 17.90
CA PHE A 387 7.55 -3.03 17.80
C PHE A 387 8.21 -3.18 19.17
N TYR A 388 8.93 -4.28 19.36
CA TYR A 388 9.94 -4.35 20.41
C TYR A 388 11.10 -5.26 20.01
N PHE A 389 12.23 -5.09 20.69
CA PHE A 389 13.39 -5.94 20.50
C PHE A 389 13.43 -7.07 21.54
N ASN A 390 13.37 -8.32 21.08
CA ASN A 390 13.52 -9.50 21.92
C ASN A 390 14.99 -9.98 21.93
N ASP A 391 15.72 -9.57 22.96
CA ASP A 391 17.14 -9.91 23.11
C ASP A 391 17.42 -11.42 23.16
N ARG A 392 16.46 -12.21 23.65
CA ARG A 392 16.57 -13.68 23.75
C ARG A 392 16.48 -14.39 22.40
N TRP A 393 16.06 -13.69 21.34
CA TRP A 393 15.94 -14.23 20.00
C TRP A 393 17.11 -13.81 19.11
N HIS A 394 17.96 -12.91 19.58
CA HIS A 394 18.99 -12.27 18.79
C HIS A 394 20.26 -13.11 18.69
N GLU A 395 20.88 -13.10 17.50
CA GLU A 395 22.21 -13.67 17.26
C GLU A 395 23.27 -12.85 17.98
N LYS A 396 24.00 -13.46 18.91
CA LYS A 396 25.04 -12.77 19.68
C LYS A 396 26.39 -12.82 18.97
N GLY A 397 27.31 -11.95 19.39
CA GLY A 397 28.67 -11.88 18.85
C GLY A 397 28.77 -11.05 17.57
N SER A 398 30.01 -10.93 17.09
CA SER A 398 30.36 -10.14 15.91
C SER A 398 29.84 -10.79 14.63
N LYS A 399 29.32 -9.95 13.73
CA LYS A 399 28.83 -10.31 12.40
C LYS A 399 29.67 -9.57 11.35
N THR A 400 29.66 -10.01 10.11
CA THR A 400 30.41 -9.32 9.04
C THR A 400 29.50 -9.03 7.86
N VAL A 401 29.26 -7.75 7.60
CA VAL A 401 28.36 -7.27 6.55
C VAL A 401 29.17 -6.38 5.60
N LEU A 402 29.17 -6.70 4.30
CA LEU A 402 29.91 -5.96 3.27
C LEU A 402 31.39 -5.75 3.61
N GLY A 403 32.02 -6.78 4.18
CA GLY A 403 33.42 -6.76 4.62
C GLY A 403 33.69 -5.95 5.90
N GLN A 404 32.68 -5.33 6.51
CA GLN A 404 32.82 -4.59 7.77
C GLN A 404 32.29 -5.40 8.95
N THR A 405 32.92 -5.24 10.12
CA THR A 405 32.48 -5.91 11.34
C THR A 405 31.35 -5.13 12.01
N VAL A 406 30.29 -5.84 12.40
CA VAL A 406 29.17 -5.33 13.20
C VAL A 406 29.23 -6.02 14.56
N SER A 407 29.42 -5.24 15.63
CA SER A 407 29.59 -5.74 17.00
C SER A 407 28.96 -4.82 18.04
N GLU A 408 27.91 -4.09 17.68
CA GLU A 408 27.21 -3.17 18.58
C GLU A 408 26.39 -3.92 19.63
N GLY A 409 25.89 -5.11 19.26
CA GLY A 409 25.06 -5.98 20.07
C GLY A 409 23.58 -5.57 20.10
N GLY A 410 22.72 -6.58 20.14
CA GLY A 410 21.29 -6.40 20.32
C GLY A 410 20.64 -5.65 19.15
N MET A 411 19.66 -4.79 19.44
CA MET A 411 18.97 -3.99 18.40
C MET A 411 19.93 -3.12 17.59
N LYS A 412 21.05 -2.68 18.19
CA LYS A 412 22.00 -1.76 17.55
C LYS A 412 22.72 -2.39 16.36
N ASP A 413 22.83 -3.72 16.29
CA ASP A 413 23.39 -4.39 15.12
C ASP A 413 22.58 -4.08 13.85
N GLY A 414 21.25 -4.18 13.92
CA GLY A 414 20.37 -3.83 12.80
C GLY A 414 20.45 -2.34 12.42
N LEU A 415 20.53 -1.44 13.41
CA LEU A 415 20.70 0.00 13.16
C LEU A 415 22.05 0.33 12.51
N LYS A 416 23.12 -0.37 12.91
CA LYS A 416 24.45 -0.24 12.30
C LYS A 416 24.46 -0.72 10.87
N VAL A 417 23.79 -1.84 10.58
CA VAL A 417 23.61 -2.33 9.21
C VAL A 417 22.87 -1.30 8.35
N ILE A 418 21.77 -0.71 8.84
CA ILE A 418 21.05 0.33 8.08
C ILE A 418 21.95 1.53 7.79
N ASP A 419 22.71 2.00 8.78
CA ASP A 419 23.68 3.10 8.59
C ASP A 419 24.73 2.75 7.52
N MET A 420 25.24 1.52 7.53
CA MET A 420 26.20 1.03 6.54
C MET A 420 25.62 0.94 5.14
N LEU A 421 24.37 0.45 5.00
CA LEU A 421 23.69 0.31 3.71
C LEU A 421 23.39 1.67 3.10
N VAL A 422 22.81 2.59 3.86
CA VAL A 422 22.44 3.94 3.38
C VAL A 422 23.65 4.73 2.87
N LYS A 423 24.82 4.54 3.47
CA LYS A 423 26.07 5.20 3.08
C LYS A 423 26.75 4.59 1.85
N GLN A 424 26.26 3.46 1.34
CA GLN A 424 26.85 2.86 0.15
C GLN A 424 26.62 3.74 -1.08
N PRO A 425 27.63 3.92 -1.95
CA PRO A 425 27.45 4.59 -3.24
C PRO A 425 26.38 3.92 -4.11
N ALA A 426 26.18 2.61 -3.96
CA ALA A 426 25.13 1.86 -4.64
C ALA A 426 23.73 2.37 -4.24
N THR A 427 23.49 2.63 -2.95
CA THR A 427 22.22 3.18 -2.48
C THR A 427 21.96 4.57 -3.01
N ALA A 428 22.96 5.45 -2.98
CA ALA A 428 22.81 6.79 -3.55
C ALA A 428 22.41 6.72 -5.03
N ARG A 429 23.05 5.84 -5.82
CA ARG A 429 22.69 5.63 -7.24
C ARG A 429 21.31 5.01 -7.43
N PHE A 430 20.96 4.02 -6.62
CA PHE A 430 19.67 3.33 -6.71
C PHE A 430 18.50 4.29 -6.44
N ILE A 431 18.55 5.02 -5.31
CA ILE A 431 17.53 5.99 -4.94
C ILE A 431 17.49 7.16 -5.94
N ALA A 432 18.65 7.68 -6.35
CA ALA A 432 18.73 8.71 -7.38
C ALA A 432 18.06 8.30 -8.70
N ARG A 433 18.27 7.05 -9.15
CA ARG A 433 17.61 6.52 -10.35
C ARG A 433 16.10 6.44 -10.16
N LYS A 434 15.61 5.88 -9.05
CA LYS A 434 14.16 5.78 -8.82
C LYS A 434 13.50 7.16 -8.77
N LEU A 435 14.13 8.15 -8.13
CA LEU A 435 13.62 9.52 -8.11
C LEU A 435 13.68 10.17 -9.51
N ALA A 436 14.76 9.97 -10.27
CA ALA A 436 14.84 10.47 -11.65
C ALA A 436 13.77 9.84 -12.55
N VAL A 437 13.46 8.55 -12.35
CA VAL A 437 12.36 7.86 -13.04
C VAL A 437 11.02 8.47 -12.67
N LYS A 438 10.76 8.72 -11.39
CA LYS A 438 9.50 9.33 -10.93
C LYS A 438 9.30 10.74 -11.49
N PHE A 439 10.32 11.60 -11.38
CA PHE A 439 10.16 13.03 -11.61
C PHE A 439 10.55 13.51 -13.01
N VAL A 440 11.41 12.80 -13.74
CA VAL A 440 12.03 13.32 -14.96
C VAL A 440 11.64 12.52 -16.20
N SER A 441 12.00 11.24 -16.24
CA SER A 441 11.88 10.42 -17.46
C SER A 441 11.88 8.94 -17.13
N ASP A 442 11.15 8.12 -17.89
CA ASP A 442 11.20 6.65 -17.77
C ASP A 442 12.62 6.09 -18.02
N LYS A 443 13.47 6.83 -18.75
CA LYS A 443 14.84 6.45 -19.09
C LYS A 443 15.80 7.62 -18.81
N PRO A 444 16.04 7.97 -17.54
CA PRO A 444 16.89 9.10 -17.19
C PRO A 444 18.34 8.85 -17.60
N SER A 445 19.07 9.90 -17.97
CA SER A 445 20.48 9.77 -18.34
C SER A 445 21.36 9.39 -17.14
N GLU A 446 22.42 8.62 -17.39
CA GLU A 446 23.40 8.27 -16.35
C GLU A 446 24.06 9.51 -15.73
N ALA A 447 24.22 10.58 -16.52
CA ALA A 447 24.77 11.83 -16.05
C ALA A 447 23.84 12.51 -15.03
N LEU A 448 22.53 12.52 -15.28
CA LEU A 448 21.53 13.05 -14.34
C LEU A 448 21.49 12.23 -13.06
N VAL A 449 21.42 10.89 -13.17
CA VAL A 449 21.46 9.99 -12.01
C VAL A 449 22.72 10.22 -11.18
N GLY A 450 23.87 10.41 -11.83
CA GLY A 450 25.13 10.73 -11.14
C GLY A 450 25.09 12.05 -10.35
N ARG A 451 24.48 13.12 -10.89
CA ARG A 451 24.34 14.40 -10.19
C ARG A 451 23.41 14.30 -8.99
N ILE A 452 22.28 13.60 -9.12
CA ILE A 452 21.33 13.37 -8.04
C ILE A 452 21.97 12.51 -6.94
N ALA A 453 22.66 11.43 -7.31
CA ALA A 453 23.38 10.56 -6.37
C ALA A 453 24.47 11.33 -5.61
N ALA A 454 25.18 12.24 -6.28
CA ALA A 454 26.16 13.10 -5.62
C ALA A 454 25.50 14.05 -4.60
N ALA A 455 24.33 14.62 -4.91
CA ALA A 455 23.57 15.44 -3.97
C ALA A 455 23.09 14.62 -2.76
N PHE A 456 22.58 13.42 -2.98
CA PHE A 456 22.19 12.47 -1.94
C PHE A 456 23.37 12.16 -1.01
N SER A 457 24.52 11.73 -1.55
CA SER A 457 25.69 11.38 -0.75
C SER A 457 26.29 12.58 -0.01
N LYS A 458 26.37 13.76 -0.66
CA LYS A 458 26.94 14.97 -0.06
C LYS A 458 26.09 15.50 1.11
N SER A 459 24.79 15.24 1.08
CA SER A 459 23.85 15.66 2.11
C SER A 459 23.52 14.57 3.13
N ASP A 460 24.26 13.46 3.12
CA ASP A 460 24.05 12.29 3.99
C ASP A 460 22.60 11.77 3.93
N GLY A 461 22.02 11.74 2.72
CA GLY A 461 20.68 11.21 2.47
C GLY A 461 19.53 12.18 2.73
N ASP A 462 19.77 13.50 2.78
CA ASP A 462 18.70 14.50 2.86
C ASP A 462 17.86 14.49 1.57
N ILE A 463 16.58 14.15 1.73
CA ILE A 463 15.63 13.99 0.62
C ILE A 463 15.32 15.35 -0.02
N LYS A 464 15.21 16.44 0.76
CA LYS A 464 14.96 17.79 0.20
C LYS A 464 16.10 18.24 -0.68
N MET A 465 17.34 18.04 -0.23
CA MET A 465 18.53 18.40 -1.02
C MET A 465 18.64 17.56 -2.28
N THR A 466 18.28 16.28 -2.21
CA THR A 466 18.23 15.37 -3.36
C THR A 466 17.17 15.82 -4.38
N LEU A 467 15.96 16.14 -3.93
CA LEU A 467 14.87 16.64 -4.78
C LEU A 467 15.18 18.01 -5.37
N LYS A 468 15.80 18.91 -4.61
CA LYS A 468 16.25 20.21 -5.10
C LYS A 468 17.22 20.05 -6.27
N ALA A 469 18.16 19.10 -6.19
CA ALA A 469 19.08 18.80 -7.28
C ALA A 469 18.36 18.34 -8.56
N ILE A 470 17.21 17.67 -8.45
CA ILE A 470 16.35 17.30 -9.59
C ILE A 470 15.66 18.54 -10.15
N PHE A 471 14.95 19.29 -9.31
CA PHE A 471 14.07 20.39 -9.75
C PHE A 471 14.81 21.62 -10.23
N THR A 472 16.13 21.71 -10.02
CA THR A 472 17.00 22.74 -10.59
C THR A 472 17.84 22.25 -11.76
N ASP A 473 17.74 20.98 -12.15
CA ASP A 473 18.53 20.42 -13.24
C ASP A 473 18.00 20.84 -14.61
N LYS A 474 18.90 21.05 -15.57
CA LYS A 474 18.54 21.38 -16.95
C LYS A 474 17.77 20.27 -17.66
N GLU A 475 18.02 19.00 -17.30
CA GLU A 475 17.31 17.87 -17.90
C GLU A 475 15.85 17.83 -17.42
N PHE A 476 15.56 18.26 -16.19
CA PHE A 476 14.17 18.38 -15.72
C PHE A 476 13.35 19.33 -16.60
N PHE A 477 13.91 20.48 -17.00
CA PHE A 477 13.25 21.44 -17.90
C PHE A 477 13.53 21.23 -19.39
N SER A 478 14.03 20.06 -19.80
CA SER A 478 14.25 19.78 -21.22
C SER A 478 12.91 19.58 -21.94
N THR A 479 12.86 19.96 -23.22
CA THR A 479 11.67 19.68 -24.06
C THR A 479 11.37 18.21 -24.18
N ASP A 480 12.39 17.36 -24.11
CA ASP A 480 12.24 15.90 -24.22
C ASP A 480 11.55 15.30 -23.00
N ASN A 481 11.58 15.99 -21.85
CA ASN A 481 10.95 15.55 -20.60
C ASN A 481 9.61 16.25 -20.30
N TYR A 482 9.27 17.30 -21.06
CA TYR A 482 7.96 17.93 -20.97
C TYR A 482 6.86 17.02 -21.55
N ARG A 483 5.85 16.70 -20.74
CA ARG A 483 4.76 15.75 -21.09
C ARG A 483 5.27 14.39 -21.61
N ALA A 484 6.41 13.93 -21.08
CA ALA A 484 7.06 12.70 -21.54
C ALA A 484 6.51 11.43 -20.88
N LYS A 485 6.21 11.49 -19.57
CA LYS A 485 5.68 10.34 -18.80
C LYS A 485 4.17 10.23 -18.93
N ILE A 486 3.64 9.04 -18.70
CA ILE A 486 2.21 8.76 -18.64
C ILE A 486 1.78 8.59 -17.19
N LYS A 487 0.63 9.19 -16.84
CA LYS A 487 0.01 9.08 -15.53
C LYS A 487 -0.30 7.62 -15.18
N SER A 488 0.03 7.21 -13.98
CA SER A 488 -0.49 5.98 -13.39
C SER A 488 -2.03 6.05 -13.27
N PRO A 489 -2.74 4.92 -13.12
CA PRO A 489 -4.18 4.92 -12.83
C PRO A 489 -4.62 5.83 -11.66
N PHE A 490 -3.86 5.83 -10.56
CA PHE A 490 -4.11 6.69 -9.40
C PHE A 490 -3.92 8.17 -9.76
N GLU A 491 -2.82 8.50 -10.43
CA GLU A 491 -2.54 9.87 -10.91
C GLU A 491 -3.63 10.35 -11.87
N LEU A 492 -4.09 9.51 -12.81
CA LEU A 492 -5.17 9.86 -13.75
C LEU A 492 -6.45 10.23 -12.99
N ALA A 493 -6.84 9.41 -12.02
CA ALA A 493 -8.07 9.63 -11.26
C ALA A 493 -7.99 10.93 -10.45
N VAL A 494 -6.89 11.17 -9.74
CA VAL A 494 -6.68 12.39 -8.95
C VAL A 494 -6.58 13.63 -9.85
N SER A 495 -5.78 13.57 -10.92
CA SER A 495 -5.61 14.69 -11.85
C SER A 495 -6.92 15.05 -12.54
N SER A 496 -7.80 14.08 -12.84
CA SER A 496 -9.13 14.37 -13.40
C SER A 496 -9.99 15.19 -12.44
N VAL A 497 -9.94 14.86 -11.14
CA VAL A 497 -10.62 15.62 -10.10
C VAL A 497 -10.06 17.04 -10.00
N ARG A 498 -8.72 17.17 -10.02
CA ARG A 498 -8.03 18.46 -9.91
C ARG A 498 -8.27 19.37 -11.13
N ALA A 499 -8.06 18.86 -12.34
CA ALA A 499 -8.18 19.61 -13.58
C ALA A 499 -9.58 20.21 -13.79
N LEU A 500 -10.63 19.48 -13.38
CA LEU A 500 -12.01 19.98 -13.47
C LEU A 500 -12.49 20.75 -12.23
N GLY A 501 -11.64 20.95 -11.22
CA GLY A 501 -12.04 21.58 -9.95
C GLY A 501 -13.17 20.82 -9.23
N ALA A 502 -13.24 19.51 -9.41
CA ALA A 502 -14.33 18.68 -8.91
C ALA A 502 -14.26 18.46 -7.39
N GLN A 503 -15.40 18.09 -6.80
CA GLN A 503 -15.50 17.70 -5.40
C GLN A 503 -15.63 16.18 -5.26
N THR A 504 -14.99 15.58 -4.27
CA THR A 504 -15.05 14.15 -3.97
C THR A 504 -14.89 13.91 -2.47
N ASN A 505 -15.62 12.94 -1.94
CA ASN A 505 -15.36 12.36 -0.62
C ASN A 505 -14.51 11.08 -0.69
N SER A 506 -14.07 10.69 -1.89
CA SER A 506 -13.36 9.44 -2.17
C SER A 506 -14.07 8.20 -1.59
N GLY A 507 -15.41 8.15 -1.70
CA GLY A 507 -16.21 7.05 -1.20
C GLY A 507 -15.97 5.70 -1.92
N PRO A 508 -16.67 4.64 -1.50
CA PRO A 508 -16.46 3.28 -2.00
C PRO A 508 -16.56 3.14 -3.54
N GLN A 509 -17.39 3.95 -4.21
CA GLN A 509 -17.51 3.91 -5.66
C GLN A 509 -16.31 4.54 -6.37
N PHE A 510 -15.65 5.54 -5.78
CA PHE A 510 -14.40 6.06 -6.31
C PHE A 510 -13.30 4.99 -6.19
N LEU A 511 -13.25 4.31 -5.03
CA LEU A 511 -12.34 3.21 -4.78
C LEU A 511 -12.54 2.03 -5.75
N ALA A 512 -13.80 1.70 -6.03
CA ALA A 512 -14.18 0.72 -7.03
C ALA A 512 -13.68 1.08 -8.44
N MET A 513 -13.68 2.37 -8.80
CA MET A 513 -13.08 2.83 -10.06
C MET A 513 -11.56 2.67 -10.07
N LEU A 514 -10.86 3.07 -8.99
CA LEU A 514 -9.41 2.86 -8.87
C LEU A 514 -9.03 1.38 -9.02
N ASN A 515 -9.81 0.50 -8.41
CA ASN A 515 -9.63 -0.93 -8.55
C ASN A 515 -9.80 -1.42 -9.99
N LYS A 516 -10.77 -0.88 -10.73
CA LYS A 516 -10.93 -1.20 -12.16
C LYS A 516 -9.78 -0.67 -13.01
N LEU A 517 -9.25 0.50 -12.68
CA LEU A 517 -8.11 1.08 -13.37
C LEU A 517 -6.79 0.33 -13.07
N GLY A 518 -6.72 -0.41 -11.97
CA GLY A 518 -5.64 -1.36 -11.67
C GLY A 518 -4.65 -0.92 -10.57
N GLU A 519 -4.83 0.26 -9.98
CA GLU A 519 -3.93 0.79 -8.94
C GLU A 519 -4.74 1.26 -7.73
N VAL A 520 -4.69 0.47 -6.67
CA VAL A 520 -5.27 0.82 -5.37
C VAL A 520 -4.10 0.98 -4.40
N PRO A 521 -3.98 2.10 -3.66
CA PRO A 521 -2.93 2.25 -2.66
C PRO A 521 -2.91 1.04 -1.70
N TYR A 522 -1.72 0.49 -1.44
CA TYR A 522 -1.50 -0.76 -0.67
C TYR A 522 -2.14 -2.03 -1.25
N GLY A 523 -2.54 -2.00 -2.52
CA GLY A 523 -3.17 -3.11 -3.26
C GLY A 523 -2.21 -4.00 -4.05
N TYR A 524 -0.91 -3.67 -4.09
CA TYR A 524 0.10 -4.46 -4.78
C TYR A 524 0.69 -5.53 -3.87
N GLN A 525 0.65 -6.79 -4.33
CA GLN A 525 1.01 -7.94 -3.48
C GLN A 525 2.52 -8.12 -3.32
N ALA A 526 3.32 -7.85 -4.35
CA ALA A 526 4.75 -8.07 -4.34
C ALA A 526 5.50 -6.90 -3.66
N PRO A 527 6.62 -7.16 -2.96
CA PRO A 527 7.37 -6.13 -2.23
C PRO A 527 7.99 -5.07 -3.15
N THR A 528 8.09 -5.36 -4.44
CA THR A 528 8.58 -4.44 -5.48
C THR A 528 7.73 -3.18 -5.66
N GLY A 529 6.46 -3.22 -5.25
CA GLY A 529 5.50 -2.16 -5.52
C GLY A 529 5.03 -2.11 -6.98
N TYR A 530 4.12 -1.19 -7.26
CA TYR A 530 3.62 -0.87 -8.59
C TYR A 530 4.75 -0.36 -9.52
N PRO A 531 4.72 -0.68 -10.82
CA PRO A 531 5.67 -0.12 -11.78
C PRO A 531 5.52 1.41 -11.98
N ASP A 532 6.65 2.12 -12.13
CA ASP A 532 6.72 3.57 -12.35
C ASP A 532 6.89 3.98 -13.83
N THR A 533 6.78 3.00 -14.75
CA THR A 533 7.01 3.14 -16.19
C THR A 533 5.72 3.09 -17.00
N ALA A 534 5.69 3.84 -18.11
CA ALA A 534 4.49 3.95 -18.94
C ALA A 534 4.06 2.62 -19.58
N GLU A 535 5.02 1.75 -19.94
CA GLU A 535 4.76 0.49 -20.64
C GLU A 535 3.79 -0.43 -19.88
N ASP A 536 3.84 -0.42 -18.55
CA ASP A 536 2.98 -1.23 -17.69
C ASP A 536 1.52 -0.71 -17.63
N TRP A 537 1.34 0.57 -17.94
CA TRP A 537 0.06 1.27 -17.81
C TRP A 537 -0.65 1.53 -19.15
N VAL A 538 0.00 1.20 -20.27
CA VAL A 538 -0.50 1.44 -21.62
C VAL A 538 -0.71 0.12 -22.35
N ASN A 539 -1.93 -0.40 -22.26
CA ASN A 539 -2.40 -1.51 -23.07
C ASN A 539 -3.88 -1.32 -23.42
N THR A 540 -4.40 -2.08 -24.37
CA THR A 540 -5.77 -1.93 -24.89
C THR A 540 -6.83 -2.01 -23.79
N GLY A 541 -6.65 -2.90 -22.80
CA GLY A 541 -7.58 -3.03 -21.68
C GLY A 541 -7.52 -1.83 -20.73
N ALA A 542 -6.31 -1.39 -20.37
CA ALA A 542 -6.10 -0.22 -19.52
C ALA A 542 -6.72 1.06 -20.13
N LEU A 543 -6.56 1.26 -21.44
CA LEU A 543 -7.12 2.43 -22.12
C LEU A 543 -8.65 2.46 -22.12
N LEU A 544 -9.28 1.30 -22.23
CA LEU A 544 -10.73 1.19 -22.12
C LEU A 544 -11.22 1.56 -20.72
N GLU A 545 -10.57 1.07 -19.66
CA GLU A 545 -10.96 1.39 -18.29
C GLU A 545 -10.73 2.87 -17.95
N ARG A 546 -9.67 3.49 -18.48
CA ARG A 546 -9.43 4.94 -18.37
C ARG A 546 -10.56 5.75 -19.01
N LEU A 547 -11.03 5.36 -20.20
CA LEU A 547 -12.17 6.00 -20.85
C LEU A 547 -13.48 5.77 -20.07
N ASN A 548 -13.71 4.55 -19.58
CA ASN A 548 -14.88 4.23 -18.74
C ASN A 548 -14.92 5.11 -17.48
N PHE A 549 -13.77 5.30 -16.83
CA PHE A 549 -13.63 6.22 -15.71
C PHE A 549 -13.95 7.66 -16.12
N ALA A 550 -13.33 8.18 -17.18
CA ALA A 550 -13.55 9.55 -17.66
C ALA A 550 -15.04 9.83 -17.93
N VAL A 551 -15.74 8.88 -18.58
CA VAL A 551 -17.17 9.00 -18.84
C VAL A 551 -17.98 8.95 -17.55
N ALA A 552 -17.72 8.01 -16.64
CA ALA A 552 -18.44 7.92 -15.37
C ALA A 552 -18.22 9.18 -14.49
N PHE A 553 -17.01 9.72 -14.51
CA PHE A 553 -16.61 10.91 -13.78
C PHE A 553 -17.27 12.18 -14.34
N ALA A 554 -17.07 12.48 -15.63
CA ALA A 554 -17.61 13.69 -16.25
C ALA A 554 -19.15 13.73 -16.28
N SER A 555 -19.80 12.56 -16.33
CA SER A 555 -21.27 12.46 -16.29
C SER A 555 -21.86 12.39 -14.87
N ASN A 556 -21.06 12.65 -13.82
CA ASN A 556 -21.50 12.67 -12.42
C ASN A 556 -22.12 11.34 -11.94
N ARG A 557 -21.59 10.21 -12.42
CA ARG A 557 -22.13 8.88 -12.10
C ARG A 557 -21.48 8.22 -10.90
N ILE A 558 -20.37 8.75 -10.39
CA ILE A 558 -19.65 8.21 -9.23
C ILE A 558 -20.23 8.85 -7.95
N PRO A 559 -20.99 8.11 -7.11
CA PRO A 559 -21.48 8.63 -5.83
C PRO A 559 -20.36 9.25 -4.98
N GLY A 560 -20.66 10.40 -4.37
CA GLY A 560 -19.70 11.13 -3.55
C GLY A 560 -18.72 12.01 -4.34
N THR A 561 -18.74 11.95 -5.67
CA THR A 561 -17.96 12.81 -6.58
C THR A 561 -18.89 13.69 -7.42
N ARG A 562 -18.55 14.98 -7.55
CA ARG A 562 -19.31 15.98 -8.27
C ARG A 562 -18.41 16.87 -9.12
N VAL A 563 -18.72 16.95 -10.41
CA VAL A 563 -18.09 17.79 -11.41
C VAL A 563 -19.10 18.84 -11.87
N ASP A 564 -18.74 20.13 -11.81
CA ASP A 564 -19.55 21.21 -12.39
C ASP A 564 -19.02 21.55 -13.78
N LEU A 565 -19.79 21.17 -14.81
CA LEU A 565 -19.42 21.39 -16.21
C LEU A 565 -20.09 22.61 -16.84
N LYS A 566 -20.78 23.46 -16.07
CA LYS A 566 -21.45 24.65 -16.62
C LYS A 566 -20.50 25.59 -17.36
N ALA A 567 -19.24 25.67 -16.91
CA ALA A 567 -18.20 26.51 -17.54
C ALA A 567 -17.85 26.09 -18.99
N TYR A 568 -18.22 24.87 -19.39
CA TYR A 568 -17.99 24.32 -20.72
C TYR A 568 -19.24 24.38 -21.61
N ASP A 569 -20.39 24.77 -21.08
CA ASP A 569 -21.64 24.81 -21.83
C ASP A 569 -21.59 25.96 -22.86
N GLN A 570 -21.72 25.61 -24.14
CA GLN A 570 -21.57 26.52 -25.27
C GLN A 570 -22.62 26.22 -26.35
N THR A 571 -22.78 27.14 -27.29
CA THR A 571 -23.82 27.08 -28.33
C THR A 571 -23.69 25.91 -29.31
N ASP A 572 -22.48 25.40 -29.52
CA ASP A 572 -22.19 24.30 -30.44
C ASP A 572 -21.03 23.43 -29.95
N LYS A 573 -20.96 22.19 -30.45
CA LYS A 573 -19.99 21.17 -30.00
C LYS A 573 -18.54 21.58 -30.22
N ALA A 574 -18.24 22.34 -31.29
CA ALA A 574 -16.87 22.75 -31.59
C ALA A 574 -16.36 23.75 -30.53
N LYS A 575 -17.20 24.71 -30.11
CA LYS A 575 -16.87 25.62 -29.01
C LYS A 575 -16.72 24.93 -27.66
N ILE A 576 -17.55 23.91 -27.38
CA ILE A 576 -17.37 23.09 -26.18
C ILE A 576 -15.99 22.41 -26.22
N LEU A 577 -15.61 21.84 -27.37
CA LEU A 577 -14.32 21.18 -27.55
C LEU A 577 -13.15 22.15 -27.39
N ASP A 578 -13.20 23.32 -28.04
CA ASP A 578 -12.15 24.33 -27.91
C ASP A 578 -12.01 24.81 -26.46
N ARG A 579 -13.13 25.01 -25.75
CA ARG A 579 -13.12 25.36 -24.33
C ARG A 579 -12.54 24.25 -23.45
N ALA A 580 -12.86 22.99 -23.74
CA ALA A 580 -12.33 21.84 -23.02
C ALA A 580 -10.82 21.68 -23.26
N ILE A 581 -10.34 21.85 -24.50
CA ILE A 581 -8.91 21.84 -24.82
C ILE A 581 -8.18 22.97 -24.08
N GLU A 582 -8.73 24.18 -24.09
CA GLU A 582 -8.13 25.32 -23.39
C GLU A 582 -8.00 25.08 -21.89
N GLN A 583 -9.08 24.63 -21.23
CA GLN A 583 -9.10 24.54 -19.77
C GLN A 583 -8.54 23.23 -19.19
N ILE A 584 -8.54 22.14 -19.96
CA ILE A 584 -8.08 20.82 -19.49
C ILE A 584 -6.68 20.50 -20.02
N LEU A 585 -6.38 20.91 -21.26
CA LEU A 585 -5.11 20.61 -21.94
C LEU A 585 -4.16 21.81 -22.03
N ASP A 586 -4.53 22.95 -21.43
CA ASP A 586 -3.77 24.21 -21.49
C ASP A 586 -3.59 24.72 -22.93
N GLY A 587 -4.58 24.46 -23.79
CA GLY A 587 -4.50 24.80 -25.22
C GLY A 587 -3.55 23.92 -26.05
N GLU A 588 -2.82 23.00 -25.41
CA GLU A 588 -1.79 22.18 -26.05
C GLU A 588 -2.34 20.82 -26.48
N ILE A 589 -2.63 20.68 -27.78
CA ILE A 589 -3.10 19.44 -28.40
C ILE A 589 -2.42 19.22 -29.76
N SER A 590 -2.09 17.96 -30.08
CA SER A 590 -1.59 17.63 -31.41
C SER A 590 -2.69 17.78 -32.48
N SER A 591 -2.30 18.13 -33.71
CA SER A 591 -3.24 18.21 -34.84
C SER A 591 -3.95 16.88 -35.11
N GLY A 592 -3.24 15.76 -34.94
CA GLY A 592 -3.77 14.40 -35.05
C GLY A 592 -4.87 14.10 -34.03
N THR A 593 -4.62 14.38 -32.74
CA THR A 593 -5.64 14.19 -31.69
C THR A 593 -6.82 15.12 -31.92
N ARG A 594 -6.59 16.41 -32.23
CA ARG A 594 -7.67 17.37 -32.47
C ARG A 594 -8.60 16.93 -33.62
N ASN A 595 -8.02 16.49 -34.75
CA ASN A 595 -8.79 15.98 -35.88
C ASN A 595 -9.62 14.73 -35.51
N THR A 596 -9.09 13.88 -34.63
CA THR A 596 -9.81 12.71 -34.12
C THR A 596 -10.97 13.12 -33.22
N LEU A 597 -10.76 14.09 -32.31
CA LEU A 597 -11.81 14.60 -31.43
C LEU A 597 -12.95 15.23 -32.23
N VAL A 598 -12.66 16.09 -33.21
CA VAL A 598 -13.69 16.71 -34.08
C VAL A 598 -14.55 15.67 -34.79
N LYS A 599 -14.00 14.50 -35.15
CA LYS A 599 -14.79 13.40 -35.71
C LYS A 599 -15.63 12.70 -34.64
N GLN A 600 -15.10 12.52 -33.44
CA GLN A 600 -15.78 11.79 -32.36
C GLN A 600 -16.90 12.57 -31.67
N ILE A 601 -16.82 13.91 -31.63
CA ILE A 601 -17.92 14.72 -31.08
C ILE A 601 -19.22 14.57 -31.90
N GLU A 602 -19.16 14.08 -33.14
CA GLU A 602 -20.35 13.78 -33.95
C GLU A 602 -20.91 12.37 -33.73
N GLN A 603 -20.15 11.46 -33.14
CA GLN A 603 -20.58 10.09 -32.89
C GLN A 603 -21.26 9.94 -31.52
N PRO A 604 -22.21 9.01 -31.33
CA PRO A 604 -22.72 8.71 -30.00
C PRO A 604 -21.60 8.15 -29.12
N LEU A 605 -21.57 8.53 -27.84
CA LEU A 605 -20.70 7.85 -26.87
C LEU A 605 -21.11 6.38 -26.76
N PRO A 606 -20.15 5.47 -26.53
CA PRO A 606 -20.49 4.13 -26.09
C PRO A 606 -21.34 4.22 -24.82
N GLU A 607 -22.44 3.46 -24.77
CA GLU A 607 -23.16 3.29 -23.49
C GLU A 607 -22.18 2.68 -22.49
N VAL A 608 -21.73 3.47 -21.52
CA VAL A 608 -21.17 2.92 -20.28
C VAL A 608 -22.35 2.33 -19.53
N LYS A 609 -22.73 1.09 -19.88
CA LYS A 609 -23.75 0.37 -19.15
C LYS A 609 -23.33 0.37 -17.68
N ALA A 610 -24.29 0.64 -16.79
CA ALA A 610 -24.14 0.17 -15.42
C ALA A 610 -24.07 -1.36 -15.54
N GLY A 611 -22.87 -1.90 -15.75
CA GLY A 611 -22.68 -3.32 -15.93
C GLY A 611 -23.23 -4.02 -14.70
N LYS A 612 -23.80 -5.21 -14.90
CA LYS A 612 -23.81 -6.22 -13.84
C LYS A 612 -22.36 -6.48 -13.34
N ASP A 613 -21.34 -6.08 -14.12
CA ASP A 613 -19.91 -6.13 -13.78
C ASP A 613 -19.40 -4.88 -13.01
N LEU A 614 -20.28 -4.00 -12.53
CA LEU A 614 -19.99 -3.05 -11.45
C LEU A 614 -20.40 -3.59 -10.08
N ASP A 615 -20.78 -4.88 -10.03
CA ASP A 615 -20.97 -5.67 -8.82
C ASP A 615 -19.62 -5.88 -8.12
N ILE A 616 -19.07 -4.79 -7.58
CA ILE A 616 -17.85 -4.79 -6.80
C ILE A 616 -18.26 -4.93 -5.36
N ASP A 617 -17.81 -6.00 -4.72
CA ASP A 617 -17.80 -6.10 -3.28
C ASP A 617 -16.92 -4.96 -2.76
N ALA A 618 -17.54 -3.88 -2.31
CA ALA A 618 -16.86 -2.74 -1.70
C ALA A 618 -16.02 -3.17 -0.47
N GLY A 619 -16.17 -4.40 0.02
CA GLY A 619 -15.36 -5.01 1.07
C GLY A 619 -14.15 -5.81 0.61
N GLU A 620 -14.01 -6.15 -0.67
CA GLU A 620 -12.98 -7.08 -1.16
C GLU A 620 -12.39 -6.66 -2.52
N VAL A 621 -11.25 -5.97 -2.47
CA VAL A 621 -10.37 -5.72 -3.63
C VAL A 621 -9.95 -7.08 -4.22
N PRO A 622 -10.11 -7.37 -5.53
CA PRO A 622 -9.84 -8.68 -6.13
C PRO A 622 -8.45 -9.26 -5.84
N ASN A 623 -7.41 -8.41 -5.74
CA ASN A 623 -6.06 -8.82 -5.36
C ASN A 623 -5.96 -9.31 -3.89
N MET A 624 -6.95 -9.02 -3.05
CA MET A 624 -7.02 -9.41 -1.64
C MET A 624 -7.82 -10.68 -1.37
N ARG A 625 -8.21 -11.43 -2.42
CA ARG A 625 -8.77 -12.77 -2.24
C ARG A 625 -7.71 -13.71 -1.66
N GLN A 626 -7.88 -14.12 -0.40
CA GLN A 626 -7.24 -15.34 0.07
C GLN A 626 -7.85 -16.53 -0.68
N THR A 627 -7.00 -17.45 -1.13
CA THR A 627 -7.42 -18.76 -1.65
C THR A 627 -8.38 -19.42 -0.66
N GLY A 628 -9.66 -19.53 -1.03
CA GLY A 628 -10.67 -20.30 -0.29
C GLY A 628 -11.77 -19.53 0.46
N GLN A 629 -11.86 -18.20 0.38
CA GLN A 629 -13.05 -17.47 0.88
C GLN A 629 -14.11 -17.32 -0.22
N GLN A 630 -15.29 -17.91 -0.02
CA GLN A 630 -16.50 -17.58 -0.78
C GLN A 630 -17.09 -16.28 -0.22
N GLY A 631 -17.33 -15.31 -1.09
CA GLY A 631 -17.72 -13.94 -0.75
C GLY A 631 -19.04 -13.83 0.02
N GLY A 632 -19.09 -12.87 0.94
CA GLY A 632 -20.33 -12.42 1.58
C GLY A 632 -21.26 -11.73 0.57
N GLN A 633 -22.52 -11.52 0.97
CA GLN A 633 -23.57 -10.94 0.12
C GLN A 633 -23.12 -9.67 -0.63
N ASN A 634 -23.10 -9.75 -1.96
CA ASN A 634 -22.87 -8.67 -2.93
C ASN A 634 -23.57 -7.35 -2.53
N ARG A 635 -22.84 -6.42 -1.90
CA ARG A 635 -23.28 -5.01 -1.84
C ARG A 635 -22.89 -4.33 -3.15
N GLN A 636 -23.80 -4.40 -4.13
CA GLN A 636 -23.62 -3.80 -5.45
C GLN A 636 -23.34 -2.29 -5.35
N ALA A 637 -22.12 -1.87 -5.68
CA ALA A 637 -21.77 -0.48 -5.81
C ALA A 637 -22.34 0.09 -7.13
N ARG A 638 -23.59 0.55 -7.12
CA ARG A 638 -24.25 1.08 -8.34
C ARG A 638 -23.79 2.51 -8.65
N LEU A 639 -23.38 2.74 -9.89
CA LEU A 639 -23.23 4.09 -10.44
C LEU A 639 -24.59 4.79 -10.53
N LEU A 640 -24.60 6.11 -10.38
CA LEU A 640 -25.78 6.93 -10.60
C LEU A 640 -26.12 6.99 -12.10
N ASN A 641 -27.33 7.47 -12.39
CA ASN A 641 -27.69 7.90 -13.74
C ASN A 641 -26.86 9.15 -14.10
N PRO A 642 -26.50 9.32 -15.39
CA PRO A 642 -25.78 10.50 -15.83
C PRO A 642 -26.59 11.77 -15.57
N SER A 643 -25.91 12.87 -15.23
CA SER A 643 -26.54 14.19 -15.03
C SER A 643 -25.72 15.32 -15.66
N GLY A 644 -26.42 16.35 -16.17
CA GLY A 644 -25.82 17.47 -16.93
C GLY A 644 -26.09 17.40 -18.43
N ASN A 645 -25.50 18.33 -19.19
CA ASN A 645 -25.63 18.39 -20.65
C ASN A 645 -24.86 17.20 -21.29
N PRO A 646 -25.54 16.30 -22.04
CA PRO A 646 -24.91 15.14 -22.67
C PRO A 646 -23.77 15.43 -23.62
N GLU A 647 -23.86 16.52 -24.38
CA GLU A 647 -22.78 16.89 -25.30
C GLU A 647 -21.57 17.42 -24.53
N VAL A 648 -21.80 18.18 -23.45
CA VAL A 648 -20.71 18.71 -22.63
C VAL A 648 -19.96 17.59 -21.92
N PHE A 649 -20.65 16.73 -21.15
CA PHE A 649 -19.92 15.67 -20.45
C PHE A 649 -19.25 14.72 -21.42
N LYS A 650 -19.81 14.52 -22.62
CA LYS A 650 -19.18 13.70 -23.66
C LYS A 650 -17.86 14.26 -24.12
N ILE A 651 -17.84 15.54 -24.48
CA ILE A 651 -16.65 16.19 -25.01
C ILE A 651 -15.56 16.24 -23.94
N VAL A 652 -15.94 16.57 -22.70
CA VAL A 652 -15.02 16.55 -21.55
C VAL A 652 -14.46 15.14 -21.31
N SER A 653 -15.29 14.10 -21.39
CA SER A 653 -14.84 12.70 -21.26
C SER A 653 -13.79 12.33 -22.33
N LEU A 654 -14.01 12.75 -23.57
CA LEU A 654 -13.09 12.49 -24.68
C LEU A 654 -11.76 13.23 -24.48
N VAL A 655 -11.80 14.48 -24.00
CA VAL A 655 -10.60 15.28 -23.72
C VAL A 655 -9.77 14.66 -22.58
N LEU A 656 -10.41 14.21 -21.49
CA LEU A 656 -9.73 13.46 -20.42
C LEU A 656 -9.12 12.13 -20.90
N GLY A 657 -9.70 11.53 -21.95
CA GLY A 657 -9.20 10.29 -22.55
C GLY A 657 -7.98 10.47 -23.47
N THR A 658 -7.59 11.71 -23.79
CA THR A 658 -6.53 11.98 -24.77
C THR A 658 -5.13 11.58 -24.28
N PRO A 659 -4.20 11.23 -25.19
CA PRO A 659 -2.80 11.07 -24.85
C PRO A 659 -2.20 12.30 -24.17
N GLU A 660 -2.62 13.49 -24.56
CA GLU A 660 -2.18 14.77 -23.99
C GLU A 660 -2.53 14.88 -22.51
N PHE A 661 -3.79 14.62 -22.12
CA PHE A 661 -4.18 14.60 -20.71
C PHE A 661 -3.44 13.50 -19.93
N GLN A 662 -3.29 12.32 -20.52
CA GLN A 662 -2.59 11.21 -19.87
C GLN A 662 -1.10 11.48 -19.67
N ARG A 663 -0.51 12.40 -20.44
CA ARG A 663 0.90 12.78 -20.37
C ARG A 663 1.19 14.05 -19.57
N GLN A 664 0.16 14.83 -19.23
CA GLN A 664 0.32 16.03 -18.41
C GLN A 664 1.09 15.74 -17.14
#